data_AF-T0NA64-F1
#
_entry.id   AF-T0NA64-F1
#
_cell.length_a   1.000
_cell.length_b   1.000
_cell.length_c   1.000
_cell.angle_alpha   90.00
_cell.angle_beta   90.00
_cell.angle_gamma   90.00
#
_symmetry.space_group_name_H-M   'P 1'
#
loop_
_entity.id
_entity.type
_entity.pdbx_description
1 polymer ?
#
loop_
_entity_poly.entity_id
_entity_poly.type
_entity_poly.pdbx_seq_one_letter_code
_entity_poly.pdbx_strand_id
1 'polypeptide(L)'
;MISKSGSYDQVQFNSSSPGSGPIPSADFQVSGSHLTGTGFIPMDAEFIIGGPGGGSTADFYNISGSMSLDYRNSSGRYTPVGSAYNAGSETGETSSGIGMYYSNHTAYLSSGPSFVEGLWNISNNPGMVSIQGTVGPSNAFAMVSDSGVMDNATAQWAPAGTDGNFDYHISPGNYSMEFLLSYHNPSFVNDVNLSSGRAYKAGTISLELNFSRGIYTPLYSFSNAQLRNLSYAGNGTASSPFQIPGPLELAANGIPAQAQLSPVFSRVNDYLYPVFYGIIQTNTTNYTLYNGFRTTQGNSPFEVSLPLTDLASITQEFDVPTVNFLPEVFYAASNVTISNSTISGWFSTIVYNNYTLDNVPPVASLMLWNTTHSLIERNSVESQGSGILIYNQNSTISDNYVWNNTFSNYPYVYAGDYYGYAPIGLVVESSGNTIYNNDFTSTIPLVSISGRGANIYNGGNATYTDRFNITRESSSKLAHFNGVTLSGSILNTSYQGGNYFYNYFGNGTVPYNGSGVGFVFNGQGIFNGSINDGYSYNPLTLPSCATNITAAGLPASTETYFDINNAIYNISYGQHYTVYLPNGTYFLSGFSLVSPQVEFVPSTYMGKLLLTDGFFQALGPVMNITLKYEEYVNLTVTEPGSPVRHSVGLFRSSRR
;
A
#
# COMPACT_ATOMS: atom_id res chain seq x y z
N MET A 1 -37.81 29.25 -10.82
CA MET A 1 -38.30 27.87 -10.76
C MET A 1 -37.35 26.98 -11.55
N ILE A 2 -36.71 26.01 -10.88
CA ILE A 2 -35.94 24.93 -11.49
C ILE A 2 -36.97 23.99 -12.13
N SER A 3 -36.88 23.72 -13.44
CA SER A 3 -37.93 23.00 -14.19
C SER A 3 -37.59 21.54 -14.51
N LYS A 4 -36.50 20.99 -13.96
CA LYS A 4 -36.26 19.54 -13.96
C LYS A 4 -36.76 18.97 -12.61
N SER A 5 -37.30 17.76 -12.62
CA SER A 5 -37.57 17.00 -11.40
C SER A 5 -36.30 16.27 -10.95
N GLY A 6 -35.95 16.33 -9.66
CA GLY A 6 -34.80 15.62 -9.11
C GLY A 6 -34.40 16.12 -7.73
N SER A 7 -33.47 15.41 -7.11
CA SER A 7 -32.67 15.93 -5.99
C SER A 7 -31.51 16.71 -6.57
N TYR A 8 -31.20 17.88 -6.01
CA TYR A 8 -30.13 18.75 -6.47
C TYR A 8 -29.22 19.09 -5.31
N ASP A 9 -27.92 18.98 -5.54
CA ASP A 9 -26.93 19.68 -4.73
C ASP A 9 -26.82 21.11 -5.24
N GLN A 10 -27.11 22.07 -4.37
CA GLN A 10 -26.96 23.49 -4.69
C GLN A 10 -25.64 23.98 -4.12
N VAL A 11 -24.69 24.28 -5.00
CA VAL A 11 -23.45 24.96 -4.63
C VAL A 11 -23.68 26.47 -4.77
N GLN A 12 -23.54 27.21 -3.67
CA GLN A 12 -23.56 28.68 -3.69
C GLN A 12 -22.14 29.21 -3.56
N PHE A 13 -21.63 29.83 -4.63
CA PHE A 13 -20.38 30.57 -4.58
C PHE A 13 -20.61 31.89 -3.85
N ASN A 14 -20.05 32.03 -2.65
CA ASN A 14 -20.11 33.27 -1.87
C ASN A 14 -18.78 34.00 -1.99
N SER A 15 -18.73 35.11 -2.74
CA SER A 15 -17.55 35.97 -2.75
C SER A 15 -17.62 36.92 -1.55
N SER A 16 -16.84 36.65 -0.51
CA SER A 16 -16.68 37.58 0.62
C SER A 16 -15.64 38.64 0.27
N SER A 17 -16.05 39.91 0.20
CA SER A 17 -15.12 41.04 0.21
C SER A 17 -14.85 41.47 1.66
N PRO A 18 -13.59 41.70 2.07
CA PRO A 18 -13.31 42.45 3.29
C PRO A 18 -13.66 43.94 3.05
N GLY A 19 -14.91 44.34 3.34
CA GLY A 19 -15.36 45.73 3.25
C GLY A 19 -16.85 45.91 2.94
N SER A 20 -17.38 47.11 3.20
CA SER A 20 -18.81 47.46 3.05
C SER A 20 -19.24 47.82 1.60
N GLY A 21 -18.58 47.25 0.59
CA GLY A 21 -18.86 47.54 -0.82
C GLY A 21 -19.85 46.56 -1.44
N PRO A 22 -20.59 46.95 -2.50
CA PRO A 22 -21.35 46.00 -3.30
C PRO A 22 -20.39 44.97 -3.89
N ILE A 23 -20.68 43.70 -3.64
CA ILE A 23 -19.95 42.57 -4.18
C ILE A 23 -20.25 42.52 -5.69
N PRO A 24 -19.24 42.62 -6.58
CA PRO A 24 -19.46 42.48 -8.02
C PRO A 24 -20.05 41.09 -8.33
N SER A 25 -20.85 41.01 -9.39
CA SER A 25 -21.32 39.70 -9.85
C SER A 25 -20.12 38.81 -10.21
N ALA A 26 -20.15 37.56 -9.76
CA ALA A 26 -19.15 36.59 -10.16
C ALA A 26 -19.36 36.23 -11.63
N ASP A 27 -18.33 36.47 -12.45
CA ASP A 27 -18.30 36.04 -13.84
C ASP A 27 -17.66 34.64 -13.91
N PHE A 28 -18.40 33.68 -14.44
CA PHE A 28 -17.90 32.33 -14.71
C PHE A 28 -17.78 32.15 -16.21
N GLN A 29 -16.61 31.69 -16.66
CA GLN A 29 -16.38 31.33 -18.05
C GLN A 29 -16.22 29.82 -18.16
N VAL A 30 -17.12 29.19 -18.91
CA VAL A 30 -17.00 27.80 -19.35
C VAL A 30 -16.93 27.84 -20.86
N SER A 31 -15.77 27.54 -21.42
CA SER A 31 -15.52 27.63 -22.86
C SER A 31 -14.76 26.43 -23.43
N GLY A 32 -14.00 25.69 -22.61
CA GLY A 32 -13.13 24.59 -23.03
C GLY A 32 -12.00 25.00 -23.99
N SER A 33 -11.95 26.27 -24.42
CA SER A 33 -11.03 26.80 -25.44
C SER A 33 -10.09 27.88 -24.90
N HIS A 34 -10.29 28.30 -23.65
CA HIS A 34 -9.41 29.21 -22.94
C HIS A 34 -8.75 28.46 -21.81
N LEU A 35 -7.50 28.77 -21.51
CA LEU A 35 -6.84 28.27 -20.31
C LEU A 35 -7.09 29.26 -19.16
N THR A 36 -7.09 28.78 -17.93
CA THR A 36 -7.09 29.61 -16.72
C THR A 36 -5.82 30.46 -16.67
N GLY A 37 -5.74 31.33 -15.67
CA GLY A 37 -4.53 32.11 -15.39
C GLY A 37 -3.27 31.27 -15.11
N THR A 38 -3.39 29.94 -14.94
CA THR A 38 -2.23 29.05 -14.82
C THR A 38 -1.59 28.73 -16.18
N GLY A 39 -2.31 28.91 -17.29
CA GLY A 39 -1.80 28.68 -18.64
C GLY A 39 -1.75 27.22 -19.06
N PHE A 40 -2.35 26.30 -18.30
CA PHE A 40 -2.44 24.87 -18.67
C PHE A 40 -3.79 24.22 -18.37
N ILE A 41 -4.61 24.77 -17.48
CA ILE A 41 -5.94 24.24 -17.15
C ILE A 41 -7.00 24.85 -18.09
N PRO A 42 -7.77 24.09 -18.87
CA PRO A 42 -8.93 24.58 -19.59
C PRO A 42 -9.99 25.22 -18.67
N MET A 43 -10.61 26.30 -19.14
CA MET A 43 -11.79 26.90 -18.52
C MET A 43 -13.01 26.10 -18.95
N ASP A 44 -13.29 24.97 -18.32
CA ASP A 44 -14.39 24.07 -18.66
C ASP A 44 -15.28 23.71 -17.45
N ALA A 45 -16.09 22.67 -17.60
CA ALA A 45 -16.96 22.15 -16.55
C ALA A 45 -16.97 20.62 -16.65
N GLU A 46 -16.58 19.97 -15.57
CA GLU A 46 -16.33 18.53 -15.55
C GLU A 46 -17.29 17.82 -14.60
N PHE A 47 -17.59 16.56 -14.90
CA PHE A 47 -18.28 15.66 -14.01
C PHE A 47 -17.59 14.30 -14.08
N ILE A 48 -17.14 13.80 -12.93
CA ILE A 48 -16.42 12.55 -12.82
C ILE A 48 -17.19 11.53 -11.98
N ILE A 49 -17.06 10.26 -12.35
CA ILE A 49 -17.51 9.13 -11.56
C ILE A 49 -16.27 8.51 -10.93
N GLY A 50 -15.85 9.02 -9.78
CA GLY A 50 -14.63 8.59 -9.09
C GLY A 50 -14.88 7.72 -7.87
N GLY A 51 -13.77 7.40 -7.19
CA GLY A 51 -13.76 6.77 -5.88
C GLY A 51 -14.02 7.78 -4.74
N PRO A 52 -13.90 7.34 -3.48
CA PRO A 52 -14.04 8.24 -2.35
C PRO A 52 -12.87 9.24 -2.29
N GLY A 53 -13.16 10.51 -2.56
CA GLY A 53 -12.24 11.63 -2.37
C GLY A 53 -11.38 12.00 -3.59
N GLY A 54 -10.79 13.20 -3.51
CA GLY A 54 -9.91 13.76 -4.54
C GLY A 54 -8.66 12.92 -4.73
N GLY A 55 -8.33 12.61 -5.99
CA GLY A 55 -7.13 11.83 -6.33
C GLY A 55 -7.26 10.31 -6.27
N SER A 56 -8.47 9.77 -6.09
CA SER A 56 -8.71 8.33 -6.00
C SER A 56 -8.73 7.65 -7.37
N THR A 57 -8.32 6.37 -7.41
CA THR A 57 -8.54 5.50 -8.58
C THR A 57 -9.77 4.64 -8.35
N ALA A 58 -10.66 4.58 -9.34
CA ALA A 58 -11.85 3.74 -9.33
C ALA A 58 -11.88 2.82 -10.56
N ASP A 59 -11.87 1.53 -10.30
CA ASP A 59 -11.92 0.49 -11.32
C ASP A 59 -13.32 -0.15 -11.36
N PHE A 60 -14.02 0.04 -12.48
CA PHE A 60 -15.40 -0.37 -12.63
C PHE A 60 -15.49 -1.70 -13.36
N TYR A 61 -15.79 -2.78 -12.64
CA TYR A 61 -16.08 -4.09 -13.25
C TYR A 61 -17.49 -4.18 -13.85
N ASN A 62 -18.42 -3.36 -13.35
CA ASN A 62 -19.78 -3.23 -13.87
C ASN A 62 -20.27 -1.80 -13.66
N ILE A 63 -20.78 -1.16 -14.71
CA ILE A 63 -21.44 0.14 -14.64
C ILE A 63 -22.55 0.21 -15.69
N SER A 64 -23.64 0.89 -15.35
CA SER A 64 -24.72 1.20 -16.28
C SER A 64 -25.32 2.55 -15.88
N GLY A 65 -25.28 3.52 -16.80
CA GLY A 65 -25.79 4.85 -16.52
C GLY A 65 -25.82 5.75 -17.74
N SER A 66 -26.28 6.98 -17.56
CA SER A 66 -26.22 8.01 -18.58
C SER A 66 -25.90 9.35 -17.95
N MET A 67 -25.11 10.18 -18.63
CA MET A 67 -24.72 11.51 -18.18
C MET A 67 -25.10 12.56 -19.23
N SER A 68 -25.56 13.71 -18.77
CA SER A 68 -25.86 14.88 -19.61
C SER A 68 -25.51 16.15 -18.84
N LEU A 69 -24.89 17.11 -19.52
CA LEU A 69 -24.54 18.40 -18.93
C LEU A 69 -25.32 19.52 -19.63
N ASP A 70 -26.13 20.25 -18.86
CA ASP A 70 -26.94 21.38 -19.34
C ASP A 70 -26.59 22.65 -18.56
N TYR A 71 -26.58 23.80 -19.25
CA TYR A 71 -26.50 25.12 -18.61
C TYR A 71 -27.84 25.86 -18.72
N ARG A 72 -28.13 26.69 -17.72
CA ARG A 72 -29.32 27.55 -17.73
C ARG A 72 -28.99 28.87 -18.42
N ASN A 73 -29.60 29.12 -19.58
CA ASN A 73 -29.35 30.33 -20.36
C ASN A 73 -30.10 31.57 -19.80
N SER A 74 -29.89 32.74 -20.41
CA SER A 74 -30.50 34.02 -20.00
C SER A 74 -32.03 34.03 -20.07
N SER A 75 -32.64 33.18 -20.91
CA SER A 75 -34.11 32.98 -20.95
C SER A 75 -34.63 32.08 -19.82
N GLY A 76 -33.74 31.58 -18.97
CA GLY A 76 -34.06 30.67 -17.87
C GLY A 76 -34.25 29.21 -18.28
N ARG A 77 -33.99 28.86 -19.54
CA ARG A 77 -34.12 27.49 -20.09
C ARG A 77 -32.80 26.72 -19.96
N TYR A 78 -32.90 25.44 -19.61
CA TYR A 78 -31.77 24.51 -19.66
C TYR A 78 -31.49 24.10 -21.10
N THR A 79 -30.24 24.26 -21.51
CA THR A 79 -29.73 23.94 -22.85
C THR A 79 -28.49 23.05 -22.69
N PRO A 80 -28.35 21.96 -23.46
CA PRO A 80 -27.14 21.15 -23.43
C PRO A 80 -25.89 21.98 -23.73
N VAL A 81 -24.77 21.61 -23.14
CA VAL A 81 -23.48 22.23 -23.50
C VAL A 81 -23.15 21.97 -24.97
N GLY A 82 -22.51 22.95 -25.60
CA GLY A 82 -22.29 22.95 -27.04
C GLY A 82 -21.40 21.82 -27.54
N SER A 83 -20.51 21.29 -26.71
CA SER A 83 -19.62 20.18 -27.03
C SER A 83 -19.15 19.50 -25.75
N ALA A 84 -18.67 18.26 -25.83
CA ALA A 84 -18.11 17.55 -24.68
C ALA A 84 -17.03 16.55 -25.08
N TYR A 85 -16.12 16.29 -24.14
CA TYR A 85 -15.21 15.15 -24.15
C TYR A 85 -15.63 14.17 -23.07
N ASN A 86 -15.07 12.98 -23.16
CA ASN A 86 -15.33 11.86 -22.28
C ASN A 86 -14.25 11.76 -21.16
N ALA A 87 -13.40 12.78 -21.06
CA ALA A 87 -12.30 12.95 -20.12
C ALA A 87 -12.20 14.42 -19.67
N GLY A 88 -11.47 14.66 -18.58
CA GLY A 88 -11.19 15.98 -18.01
C GLY A 88 -9.70 16.14 -17.63
N SER A 89 -9.30 17.33 -17.20
CA SER A 89 -7.92 17.75 -16.97
C SER A 89 -7.55 18.05 -15.51
N GLU A 90 -8.50 18.26 -14.58
CA GLU A 90 -8.17 18.71 -13.21
C GLU A 90 -8.85 17.98 -12.06
N THR A 91 -9.60 16.91 -12.34
CA THR A 91 -10.27 16.13 -11.29
C THR A 91 -9.24 15.39 -10.41
N GLY A 92 -8.15 14.89 -11.00
CA GLY A 92 -7.13 14.12 -10.30
C GLY A 92 -7.59 12.71 -9.91
N GLU A 93 -8.90 12.43 -9.92
CA GLU A 93 -9.41 11.06 -9.86
C GLU A 93 -9.22 10.35 -11.20
N THR A 94 -8.97 9.04 -11.13
CA THR A 94 -8.83 8.17 -12.30
C THR A 94 -9.94 7.15 -12.32
N SER A 95 -10.59 6.98 -13.46
CA SER A 95 -11.63 5.95 -13.66
C SER A 95 -11.20 4.99 -14.76
N SER A 96 -11.33 3.69 -14.51
CA SER A 96 -10.98 2.66 -15.51
C SER A 96 -12.09 1.61 -15.64
N GLY A 97 -12.13 0.92 -16.78
CA GLY A 97 -13.13 -0.12 -17.06
C GLY A 97 -14.51 0.42 -17.47
N ILE A 98 -14.61 1.71 -17.79
CA ILE A 98 -15.82 2.35 -18.32
C ILE A 98 -15.69 2.52 -19.83
N GLY A 99 -16.59 1.90 -20.60
CA GLY A 99 -16.84 2.20 -22.00
C GLY A 99 -17.94 3.25 -22.12
N MET A 100 -17.71 4.29 -22.91
CA MET A 100 -18.68 5.36 -23.14
C MET A 100 -18.97 5.53 -24.62
N TYR A 101 -20.25 5.71 -24.92
CA TYR A 101 -20.71 6.16 -26.24
C TYR A 101 -21.75 7.26 -26.04
N TYR A 102 -22.12 7.98 -27.10
CA TYR A 102 -23.13 9.04 -27.00
C TYR A 102 -24.20 8.96 -28.08
N SER A 103 -25.36 9.52 -27.72
CA SER A 103 -26.45 9.81 -28.65
C SER A 103 -27.04 11.17 -28.28
N ASN A 104 -27.20 12.05 -29.28
CA ASN A 104 -27.54 13.46 -29.06
C ASN A 104 -26.56 14.13 -28.08
N HIS A 105 -27.04 14.66 -26.95
CA HIS A 105 -26.23 15.32 -25.91
C HIS A 105 -26.26 14.50 -24.60
N THR A 106 -26.21 13.18 -24.74
CA THR A 106 -26.23 12.25 -23.62
C THR A 106 -25.19 11.17 -23.83
N ALA A 107 -24.26 11.06 -22.87
CA ALA A 107 -23.32 9.96 -22.77
C ALA A 107 -24.01 8.78 -22.08
N TYR A 108 -23.70 7.57 -22.52
CA TYR A 108 -24.16 6.32 -21.95
C TYR A 108 -22.94 5.53 -21.49
N LEU A 109 -23.05 4.97 -20.29
CA LEU A 109 -21.98 4.29 -19.59
C LEU A 109 -22.26 2.81 -19.58
N SER A 110 -21.25 2.03 -19.92
CA SER A 110 -21.22 0.58 -19.81
C SER A 110 -19.84 0.14 -19.36
N SER A 111 -19.68 -1.12 -18.98
CA SER A 111 -18.35 -1.71 -18.83
C SER A 111 -17.64 -1.80 -20.17
N GLY A 112 -16.36 -1.41 -20.21
CA GLY A 112 -15.58 -1.43 -21.45
C GLY A 112 -14.27 -0.65 -21.35
N PRO A 113 -13.56 -0.51 -22.48
CA PRO A 113 -12.30 0.24 -22.52
C PRO A 113 -12.53 1.75 -22.37
N SER A 114 -11.72 2.40 -21.53
CA SER A 114 -11.78 3.84 -21.25
C SER A 114 -10.90 4.67 -22.19
N PHE A 115 -11.23 4.68 -23.48
CA PHE A 115 -10.55 5.54 -24.45
C PHE A 115 -10.86 7.01 -24.20
N VAL A 116 -9.90 7.90 -24.45
CA VAL A 116 -10.14 9.35 -24.47
C VAL A 116 -10.70 9.72 -25.84
N GLU A 117 -11.95 10.17 -25.89
CA GLU A 117 -12.69 10.45 -27.12
C GLU A 117 -13.53 11.73 -27.00
N GLY A 118 -13.75 12.38 -28.13
CA GLY A 118 -14.75 13.43 -28.26
C GLY A 118 -16.17 12.86 -28.27
N LEU A 119 -17.10 13.53 -27.58
CA LEU A 119 -18.52 13.19 -27.62
C LEU A 119 -19.24 14.06 -28.67
N TRP A 120 -20.37 14.67 -28.33
CA TRP A 120 -21.16 15.46 -29.26
C TRP A 120 -20.43 16.74 -29.69
N ASN A 121 -20.63 17.09 -30.96
CA ASN A 121 -20.06 18.28 -31.62
C ASN A 121 -18.52 18.39 -31.54
N ILE A 122 -17.84 17.30 -31.17
CA ILE A 122 -16.40 17.09 -31.29
C ILE A 122 -16.12 15.90 -32.21
N SER A 123 -16.78 14.76 -31.96
CA SER A 123 -16.65 13.56 -32.77
C SER A 123 -17.68 13.53 -33.90
N ASN A 124 -17.26 13.00 -35.05
CA ASN A 124 -18.10 12.72 -36.21
C ASN A 124 -18.63 11.28 -36.24
N ASN A 125 -18.36 10.49 -35.19
CA ASN A 125 -18.76 9.08 -35.09
C ASN A 125 -19.83 8.86 -34.00
N PRO A 126 -21.02 9.48 -34.11
CA PRO A 126 -22.08 9.23 -33.15
C PRO A 126 -22.61 7.80 -33.24
N GLY A 127 -22.97 7.22 -32.09
CA GLY A 127 -23.68 5.95 -32.00
C GLY A 127 -22.97 4.91 -31.16
N MET A 128 -23.59 3.73 -31.13
CA MET A 128 -23.15 2.56 -30.36
C MET A 128 -22.82 1.42 -31.33
N VAL A 129 -21.69 0.79 -31.10
CA VAL A 129 -21.38 -0.57 -31.59
C VAL A 129 -21.07 -1.45 -30.39
N SER A 130 -21.32 -2.75 -30.53
CA SER A 130 -21.01 -3.70 -29.46
C SER A 130 -19.97 -4.74 -29.88
N ILE A 131 -19.06 -5.08 -28.97
CA ILE A 131 -18.17 -6.24 -29.09
C ILE A 131 -18.61 -7.25 -28.03
N GLN A 132 -19.03 -8.43 -28.48
CA GLN A 132 -19.63 -9.44 -27.62
C GLN A 132 -18.93 -10.79 -27.73
N GLY A 133 -18.72 -11.44 -26.60
CA GLY A 133 -18.11 -12.75 -26.56
C GLY A 133 -18.03 -13.33 -25.15
N THR A 134 -17.27 -14.42 -25.06
CA THR A 134 -16.98 -15.11 -23.80
C THR A 134 -15.49 -15.41 -23.74
N VAL A 135 -14.88 -15.29 -22.56
CA VAL A 135 -13.49 -15.68 -22.33
C VAL A 135 -13.39 -16.69 -21.19
N GLY A 136 -12.64 -17.76 -21.42
CA GLY A 136 -12.31 -18.79 -20.44
C GLY A 136 -10.79 -18.89 -20.25
N PRO A 137 -10.27 -18.89 -19.02
CA PRO A 137 -10.99 -18.70 -17.76
C PRO A 137 -11.58 -17.29 -17.57
N SER A 138 -12.62 -17.17 -16.73
CA SER A 138 -13.34 -15.90 -16.50
C SER A 138 -12.55 -14.84 -15.70
N ASN A 139 -11.31 -15.15 -15.33
CA ASN A 139 -10.37 -14.25 -14.69
C ASN A 139 -9.46 -13.53 -15.69
N ALA A 140 -9.71 -13.69 -16.99
CA ALA A 140 -8.89 -13.05 -18.02
C ALA A 140 -9.11 -11.53 -18.06
N PHE A 141 -8.02 -10.78 -18.16
CA PHE A 141 -8.07 -9.37 -18.52
C PHE A 141 -8.28 -9.26 -20.03
N ALA A 142 -9.21 -8.40 -20.46
CA ALA A 142 -9.28 -7.95 -21.84
C ALA A 142 -8.66 -6.55 -21.94
N MET A 143 -7.69 -6.40 -22.82
CA MET A 143 -7.09 -5.11 -23.16
C MET A 143 -7.48 -4.79 -24.59
N VAL A 144 -7.86 -3.54 -24.85
CA VAL A 144 -8.38 -3.11 -26.16
C VAL A 144 -7.58 -1.90 -26.64
N SER A 145 -7.08 -1.95 -27.87
CA SER A 145 -6.49 -0.79 -28.55
C SER A 145 -7.45 -0.25 -29.60
N ASP A 146 -7.45 1.07 -29.79
CA ASP A 146 -8.17 1.82 -30.83
C ASP A 146 -7.46 1.75 -32.20
N SER A 147 -6.93 0.57 -32.51
CA SER A 147 -6.13 0.27 -33.69
C SER A 147 -6.37 -1.18 -34.09
N GLY A 148 -6.21 -1.52 -35.37
CA GLY A 148 -6.35 -2.90 -35.86
C GLY A 148 -5.30 -3.87 -35.32
N VAL A 149 -4.24 -3.34 -34.69
CA VAL A 149 -3.16 -4.10 -34.05
C VAL A 149 -3.02 -3.67 -32.60
N MET A 150 -2.77 -4.64 -31.73
CA MET A 150 -2.62 -4.41 -30.30
C MET A 150 -1.40 -3.51 -30.03
N ASP A 151 -1.62 -2.43 -29.27
CA ASP A 151 -0.58 -1.53 -28.79
C ASP A 151 -0.68 -1.40 -27.27
N ASN A 152 0.24 -2.05 -26.55
CA ASN A 152 0.23 -2.09 -25.09
C ASN A 152 0.52 -0.73 -24.43
N ALA A 153 1.02 0.26 -25.18
CA ALA A 153 1.22 1.61 -24.67
C ALA A 153 -0.10 2.38 -24.55
N THR A 154 -1.06 2.13 -25.44
CA THR A 154 -2.35 2.85 -25.50
C THR A 154 -3.55 1.99 -25.11
N ALA A 155 -3.38 0.67 -25.06
CA ALA A 155 -4.44 -0.29 -24.80
C ALA A 155 -5.13 -0.09 -23.45
N GLN A 156 -6.44 0.05 -23.48
CA GLN A 156 -7.28 0.27 -22.31
C GLN A 156 -7.85 -1.05 -21.80
N TRP A 157 -7.93 -1.19 -20.47
CA TRP A 157 -8.56 -2.35 -19.85
C TRP A 157 -10.08 -2.31 -20.02
N ALA A 158 -10.65 -3.45 -20.41
CA ALA A 158 -12.07 -3.70 -20.48
C ALA A 158 -12.42 -4.92 -19.59
N PRO A 159 -13.19 -4.74 -18.50
CA PRO A 159 -13.51 -5.82 -17.58
C PRO A 159 -14.39 -6.88 -18.24
N ALA A 160 -14.11 -8.16 -18.04
CA ALA A 160 -15.07 -9.22 -18.32
C ALA A 160 -15.97 -9.46 -17.10
N GLY A 161 -17.19 -9.97 -17.32
CA GLY A 161 -18.04 -10.45 -16.24
C GLY A 161 -17.39 -11.59 -15.46
N THR A 162 -17.85 -11.84 -14.23
CA THR A 162 -17.31 -12.91 -13.37
C THR A 162 -17.48 -14.33 -13.94
N ASP A 163 -18.39 -14.48 -14.90
CA ASP A 163 -18.66 -15.67 -15.69
C ASP A 163 -17.89 -15.71 -17.03
N GLY A 164 -17.11 -14.67 -17.33
CA GLY A 164 -16.31 -14.52 -18.55
C GLY A 164 -17.08 -13.93 -19.72
N ASN A 165 -18.36 -13.60 -19.55
CA ASN A 165 -19.14 -12.92 -20.59
C ASN A 165 -18.74 -11.45 -20.68
N PHE A 166 -18.69 -10.90 -21.91
CA PHE A 166 -18.49 -9.47 -22.12
C PHE A 166 -19.37 -8.93 -23.25
N ASP A 167 -19.80 -7.68 -23.07
CA ASP A 167 -20.54 -6.88 -24.05
C ASP A 167 -20.09 -5.42 -23.93
N TYR A 168 -19.10 -5.04 -24.73
CA TYR A 168 -18.51 -3.70 -24.68
C TYR A 168 -19.24 -2.77 -25.64
N HIS A 169 -19.86 -1.71 -25.12
CA HIS A 169 -20.50 -0.68 -25.95
C HIS A 169 -19.55 0.50 -26.14
N ILE A 170 -19.07 0.66 -27.37
CA ILE A 170 -18.04 1.64 -27.72
C ILE A 170 -18.44 2.42 -28.99
N SER A 171 -17.68 3.45 -29.32
CA SER A 171 -17.82 4.20 -30.57
C SER A 171 -17.45 3.36 -31.81
N PRO A 172 -17.98 3.65 -33.00
CA PRO A 172 -17.52 3.02 -34.24
C PRO A 172 -16.02 3.33 -34.50
N GLY A 173 -15.25 2.33 -34.93
CA GLY A 173 -13.80 2.44 -35.07
C GLY A 173 -13.15 1.13 -35.50
N ASN A 174 -11.82 1.13 -35.57
CA ASN A 174 -11.03 -0.08 -35.80
C ASN A 174 -10.32 -0.45 -34.50
N TYR A 175 -10.49 -1.68 -34.05
CA TYR A 175 -10.02 -2.12 -32.74
C TYR A 175 -9.25 -3.42 -32.83
N SER A 176 -8.50 -3.70 -31.78
CA SER A 176 -7.87 -4.98 -31.52
C SER A 176 -7.96 -5.27 -30.03
N MET A 177 -7.91 -6.55 -29.68
CA MET A 177 -8.07 -7.01 -28.31
C MET A 177 -7.01 -8.06 -27.99
N GLU A 178 -6.49 -7.99 -26.77
CA GLU A 178 -5.64 -9.00 -26.16
C GLU A 178 -6.30 -9.52 -24.89
N PHE A 179 -6.40 -10.84 -24.77
CA PHE A 179 -6.90 -11.52 -23.59
C PHE A 179 -5.73 -12.16 -22.85
N LEU A 180 -5.54 -11.75 -21.60
CA LEU A 180 -4.35 -12.04 -20.79
C LEU A 180 -4.76 -12.72 -19.48
N LEU A 181 -4.03 -13.77 -19.08
CA LEU A 181 -4.14 -14.36 -17.75
C LEU A 181 -2.83 -15.08 -17.41
N SER A 182 -2.19 -14.70 -16.30
CA SER A 182 -1.05 -15.45 -15.75
C SER A 182 -1.32 -16.96 -15.71
N TYR A 183 -0.26 -17.73 -15.96
CA TYR A 183 -0.31 -19.18 -16.21
C TYR A 183 -1.06 -19.63 -17.46
N HIS A 184 -1.42 -18.74 -18.38
CA HIS A 184 -2.03 -19.10 -19.66
C HIS A 184 -1.32 -18.42 -20.84
N ASN A 185 -1.52 -18.95 -22.05
CA ASN A 185 -1.11 -18.28 -23.28
C ASN A 185 -2.10 -17.15 -23.60
N PRO A 186 -1.63 -15.93 -23.96
CA PRO A 186 -2.52 -14.85 -24.36
C PRO A 186 -3.20 -15.15 -25.70
N SER A 187 -4.38 -14.56 -25.92
CA SER A 187 -5.13 -14.65 -27.17
C SER A 187 -5.39 -13.27 -27.76
N PHE A 188 -5.33 -13.16 -29.08
CA PHE A 188 -5.48 -11.88 -29.79
C PHE A 188 -6.67 -11.91 -30.75
N VAL A 189 -7.37 -10.79 -30.85
CA VAL A 189 -8.40 -10.53 -31.85
C VAL A 189 -8.02 -9.23 -32.56
N ASN A 190 -7.58 -9.33 -33.81
CA ASN A 190 -7.08 -8.18 -34.58
C ASN A 190 -8.11 -7.73 -35.62
N ASP A 191 -7.94 -6.51 -36.14
CA ASP A 191 -8.71 -5.93 -37.24
C ASP A 191 -10.24 -5.96 -37.02
N VAL A 192 -10.68 -5.66 -35.79
CA VAL A 192 -12.10 -5.54 -35.42
C VAL A 192 -12.64 -4.20 -35.94
N ASN A 193 -13.11 -4.21 -37.18
CA ASN A 193 -13.70 -3.03 -37.82
C ASN A 193 -15.19 -2.90 -37.50
N LEU A 194 -15.56 -1.87 -36.75
CA LEU A 194 -16.93 -1.63 -36.28
C LEU A 194 -17.54 -0.43 -37.00
N SER A 195 -18.66 -0.68 -37.67
CA SER A 195 -19.55 0.35 -38.22
C SER A 195 -20.82 0.47 -37.38
N SER A 196 -21.32 1.71 -37.19
CA SER A 196 -22.51 2.01 -36.38
C SER A 196 -23.68 1.05 -36.60
N GLY A 197 -24.31 0.60 -35.51
CA GLY A 197 -25.47 -0.29 -35.53
C GLY A 197 -25.17 -1.77 -35.77
N ARG A 198 -23.90 -2.19 -35.78
CA ARG A 198 -23.50 -3.60 -35.86
C ARG A 198 -22.84 -4.06 -34.57
N ALA A 199 -23.14 -5.31 -34.21
CA ALA A 199 -22.43 -6.04 -33.15
C ALA A 199 -21.36 -6.93 -33.78
N TYR A 200 -20.14 -6.88 -33.25
CA TYR A 200 -19.10 -7.86 -33.53
C TYR A 200 -19.18 -9.02 -32.54
N LYS A 201 -19.15 -10.24 -33.07
CA LYS A 201 -19.19 -11.47 -32.26
C LYS A 201 -17.79 -12.06 -32.22
N ALA A 202 -17.07 -11.83 -31.12
CA ALA A 202 -15.75 -12.41 -30.88
C ALA A 202 -15.82 -13.93 -30.65
N GLY A 203 -16.99 -14.46 -30.28
CA GLY A 203 -17.18 -15.89 -30.03
C GLY A 203 -16.66 -16.32 -28.66
N THR A 204 -16.16 -17.55 -28.58
CA THR A 204 -15.56 -18.10 -27.36
C THR A 204 -14.05 -18.08 -27.47
N ILE A 205 -13.42 -17.37 -26.53
CA ILE A 205 -11.99 -17.21 -26.41
C ILE A 205 -11.54 -18.12 -25.28
N SER A 206 -10.62 -19.04 -25.57
CA SER A 206 -10.08 -19.97 -24.58
C SER A 206 -8.60 -19.74 -24.45
N LEU A 207 -8.15 -19.33 -23.26
CA LEU A 207 -6.75 -19.23 -22.93
C LEU A 207 -6.25 -20.62 -22.54
N GLU A 208 -5.19 -21.08 -23.22
CA GLU A 208 -4.58 -22.38 -22.95
C GLU A 208 -3.69 -22.31 -21.72
N LEU A 209 -3.85 -23.25 -20.78
CA LEU A 209 -3.03 -23.33 -19.57
C LEU A 209 -1.56 -23.58 -19.92
N ASN A 210 -0.67 -22.74 -19.41
CA ASN A 210 0.77 -22.78 -19.58
C ASN A 210 1.49 -22.14 -18.39
N PHE A 211 1.86 -22.93 -17.38
CA PHE A 211 2.57 -22.43 -16.19
C PHE A 211 3.95 -21.84 -16.48
N SER A 212 4.58 -22.15 -17.61
CA SER A 212 5.85 -21.51 -18.01
C SER A 212 5.69 -20.03 -18.36
N ARG A 213 4.46 -19.57 -18.64
CA ARG A 213 4.16 -18.13 -18.75
C ARG A 213 4.25 -17.41 -17.40
N GLY A 214 4.20 -18.14 -16.29
CA GLY A 214 4.35 -17.59 -14.94
C GLY A 214 3.42 -16.41 -14.67
N ILE A 215 3.96 -15.38 -14.00
CA ILE A 215 3.27 -14.14 -13.68
C ILE A 215 3.61 -13.08 -14.71
N TYR A 216 2.63 -12.73 -15.55
CA TYR A 216 2.72 -11.63 -16.52
C TYR A 216 1.46 -10.74 -16.55
N THR A 217 0.44 -11.12 -15.79
CA THR A 217 -0.70 -10.29 -15.41
C THR A 217 -0.81 -10.26 -13.89
N PRO A 218 -1.48 -9.27 -13.32
CA PRO A 218 -1.98 -9.39 -11.96
C PRO A 218 -2.94 -10.58 -11.82
N LEU A 219 -3.24 -10.97 -10.59
CA LEU A 219 -4.13 -12.07 -10.29
C LEU A 219 -5.40 -11.53 -9.63
N TYR A 220 -6.57 -11.75 -10.22
CA TYR A 220 -7.82 -11.43 -9.56
C TYR A 220 -8.75 -12.63 -9.44
N SER A 221 -9.59 -12.61 -8.40
CA SER A 221 -10.70 -13.54 -8.21
C SER A 221 -11.77 -12.93 -7.33
N PHE A 222 -13.02 -13.02 -7.76
CA PHE A 222 -14.21 -12.56 -7.03
C PHE A 222 -15.12 -13.71 -6.59
N SER A 223 -14.66 -14.95 -6.75
CA SER A 223 -15.38 -16.14 -6.32
C SER A 223 -14.45 -17.35 -6.17
N ASN A 224 -14.88 -18.36 -5.43
CA ASN A 224 -14.13 -19.61 -5.30
C ASN A 224 -13.95 -20.33 -6.67
N ALA A 225 -14.87 -20.14 -7.62
CA ALA A 225 -14.76 -20.71 -8.96
C ALA A 225 -13.62 -20.04 -9.77
N GLN A 226 -13.52 -18.72 -9.67
CA GLN A 226 -12.42 -17.95 -10.25
C GLN A 226 -11.07 -18.27 -9.56
N LEU A 227 -11.09 -18.55 -8.26
CA LEU A 227 -9.90 -18.96 -7.51
C LEU A 227 -9.32 -20.28 -8.03
N ARG A 228 -10.18 -21.25 -8.35
CA ARG A 228 -9.79 -22.53 -8.96
C ARG A 228 -9.06 -22.35 -10.28
N ASN A 229 -9.43 -21.36 -11.09
CA ASN A 229 -8.78 -21.10 -12.38
C ASN A 229 -7.33 -20.64 -12.26
N LEU A 230 -6.95 -20.07 -11.10
CA LEU A 230 -5.58 -19.65 -10.79
C LEU A 230 -4.74 -20.78 -10.17
N SER A 231 -5.39 -21.87 -9.75
CA SER A 231 -4.74 -22.95 -9.02
C SER A 231 -4.12 -23.98 -9.97
N TYR A 232 -2.94 -24.49 -9.61
CA TYR A 232 -2.31 -25.60 -10.32
C TYR A 232 -2.64 -26.97 -9.71
N ALA A 233 -3.08 -26.97 -8.45
CA ALA A 233 -3.45 -28.16 -7.69
C ALA A 233 -4.45 -27.82 -6.57
N GLY A 234 -5.04 -28.86 -5.99
CA GLY A 234 -5.94 -28.76 -4.85
C GLY A 234 -7.42 -28.64 -5.20
N ASN A 235 -8.28 -28.74 -4.18
CA ASN A 235 -9.74 -28.68 -4.32
C ASN A 235 -10.41 -27.63 -3.42
N GLY A 236 -9.62 -26.78 -2.78
CA GLY A 236 -10.10 -25.69 -1.93
C GLY A 236 -10.54 -26.11 -0.52
N THR A 237 -10.11 -27.29 -0.04
CA THR A 237 -10.40 -27.78 1.33
C THR A 237 -9.18 -27.62 2.24
N ALA A 238 -9.35 -27.68 3.56
CA ALA A 238 -8.23 -27.54 4.51
C ALA A 238 -7.10 -28.55 4.28
N SER A 239 -7.43 -29.78 3.89
CA SER A 239 -6.46 -30.84 3.57
C SER A 239 -5.91 -30.77 2.15
N SER A 240 -6.52 -29.96 1.28
CA SER A 240 -6.16 -29.82 -0.13
C SER A 240 -6.53 -28.41 -0.62
N PRO A 241 -5.82 -27.38 -0.12
CA PRO A 241 -6.09 -25.99 -0.49
C PRO A 241 -5.85 -25.78 -1.99
N PHE A 242 -6.53 -24.82 -2.59
CA PHE A 242 -6.14 -24.35 -3.93
C PHE A 242 -4.73 -23.79 -3.86
N GLN A 243 -3.81 -24.39 -4.61
CA GLN A 243 -2.41 -23.98 -4.63
C GLN A 243 -2.19 -23.03 -5.80
N ILE A 244 -1.83 -21.79 -5.50
CA ILE A 244 -1.55 -20.73 -6.46
C ILE A 244 -0.02 -20.48 -6.42
N PRO A 245 0.74 -20.88 -7.45
CA PRO A 245 2.19 -20.97 -7.36
C PRO A 245 2.89 -19.74 -7.92
N GLY A 246 3.64 -19.01 -7.09
CA GLY A 246 4.52 -17.96 -7.57
C GLY A 246 5.75 -18.51 -8.32
N PRO A 247 6.59 -17.64 -8.92
CA PRO A 247 7.71 -18.06 -9.76
C PRO A 247 8.74 -18.96 -9.06
N LEU A 248 9.02 -18.72 -7.77
CA LEU A 248 9.95 -19.54 -7.00
C LEU A 248 9.42 -20.97 -6.81
N GLU A 249 8.12 -21.12 -6.54
CA GLU A 249 7.48 -22.42 -6.38
C GLU A 249 7.48 -23.19 -7.70
N LEU A 250 7.16 -22.53 -8.81
CA LEU A 250 7.24 -23.15 -10.14
C LEU A 250 8.67 -23.59 -10.48
N ALA A 251 9.66 -22.75 -10.20
CA ALA A 251 11.06 -23.07 -10.43
C ALA A 251 11.53 -24.26 -9.57
N ALA A 252 11.11 -24.34 -8.30
CA ALA A 252 11.40 -25.48 -7.42
C ALA A 252 10.82 -26.80 -7.96
N ASN A 253 9.73 -26.73 -8.73
CA ASN A 253 9.10 -27.86 -9.41
C ASN A 253 9.62 -28.06 -10.86
N GLY A 254 10.71 -27.39 -11.26
CA GLY A 254 11.34 -27.55 -12.56
C GLY A 254 10.62 -26.85 -13.73
N ILE A 255 9.70 -25.93 -13.44
CA ILE A 255 8.97 -25.15 -14.45
C ILE A 255 9.61 -23.75 -14.53
N PRO A 256 10.31 -23.41 -15.63
CA PRO A 256 10.81 -22.05 -15.80
C PRO A 256 9.62 -21.11 -16.04
N ALA A 257 9.36 -20.21 -15.10
CA ALA A 257 8.23 -19.30 -15.11
C ALA A 257 8.71 -17.85 -15.31
N GLN A 258 8.00 -17.09 -16.15
CA GLN A 258 8.21 -15.64 -16.25
C GLN A 258 7.73 -14.94 -14.97
N ALA A 259 8.34 -13.80 -14.66
CA ALA A 259 8.03 -13.02 -13.47
C ALA A 259 8.13 -11.52 -13.79
N GLN A 260 7.43 -11.11 -14.85
CA GLN A 260 7.42 -9.74 -15.33
C GLN A 260 6.03 -9.42 -15.87
N LEU A 261 5.39 -8.41 -15.28
CA LEU A 261 4.09 -7.93 -15.73
C LEU A 261 4.18 -7.32 -17.13
N SER A 262 3.12 -7.52 -17.92
CA SER A 262 2.94 -6.80 -19.17
C SER A 262 2.89 -5.28 -18.91
N PRO A 263 3.55 -4.44 -19.73
CA PRO A 263 3.55 -2.98 -19.55
C PRO A 263 2.17 -2.34 -19.47
N VAL A 264 1.13 -2.97 -20.02
CA VAL A 264 -0.25 -2.47 -19.93
C VAL A 264 -0.74 -2.32 -18.47
N PHE A 265 -0.13 -3.04 -17.53
CA PHE A 265 -0.46 -2.99 -16.10
C PHE A 265 0.35 -1.95 -15.30
N SER A 266 1.26 -1.20 -15.93
CA SER A 266 2.04 -0.16 -15.24
C SER A 266 1.35 1.20 -15.16
N ARG A 267 0.02 1.21 -15.32
CA ARG A 267 -0.80 2.42 -15.28
C ARG A 267 -0.90 2.94 -13.85
N VAL A 268 -0.75 4.25 -13.71
CA VAL A 268 -0.89 4.99 -12.46
C VAL A 268 -1.78 6.21 -12.66
N ASN A 269 -2.33 6.75 -11.58
CA ASN A 269 -3.00 8.05 -11.60
C ASN A 269 -2.01 9.21 -11.42
N ASP A 270 -2.53 10.44 -11.36
CA ASP A 270 -1.75 11.68 -11.22
C ASP A 270 -0.92 11.74 -9.91
N TYR A 271 -1.29 10.93 -8.92
CA TYR A 271 -0.59 10.77 -7.65
C TYR A 271 0.30 9.52 -7.61
N LEU A 272 0.56 8.93 -8.77
CA LEU A 272 1.37 7.72 -8.97
C LEU A 272 0.81 6.47 -8.28
N TYR A 273 -0.46 6.47 -7.86
CA TYR A 273 -1.08 5.26 -7.33
C TYR A 273 -1.33 4.28 -8.47
N PRO A 274 -0.90 3.01 -8.34
CA PRO A 274 -1.20 1.98 -9.32
C PRO A 274 -2.71 1.82 -9.52
N VAL A 275 -3.11 1.65 -10.77
CA VAL A 275 -4.49 1.30 -11.12
C VAL A 275 -4.79 -0.13 -10.67
N PHE A 276 -3.89 -1.07 -10.96
CA PHE A 276 -4.11 -2.48 -10.66
C PHE A 276 -3.50 -2.91 -9.31
N TYR A 277 -4.11 -3.91 -8.68
CA TYR A 277 -3.51 -4.70 -7.61
C TYR A 277 -2.74 -5.88 -8.19
N GLY A 278 -1.62 -6.27 -7.58
CA GLY A 278 -0.86 -7.46 -7.96
C GLY A 278 -1.66 -8.73 -7.71
N ILE A 279 -2.33 -8.79 -6.56
CA ILE A 279 -3.32 -9.81 -6.22
C ILE A 279 -4.57 -9.12 -5.69
N ILE A 280 -5.74 -9.48 -6.19
CA ILE A 280 -7.01 -9.17 -5.55
C ILE A 280 -7.87 -10.43 -5.42
N GLN A 281 -8.14 -10.85 -4.20
CA GLN A 281 -9.05 -11.96 -3.90
C GLN A 281 -10.21 -11.43 -3.05
N THR A 282 -11.44 -11.56 -3.55
CA THR A 282 -12.63 -11.07 -2.85
C THR A 282 -13.69 -12.14 -2.66
N ASN A 283 -14.45 -12.04 -1.56
CA ASN A 283 -15.66 -12.84 -1.30
C ASN A 283 -15.47 -14.35 -1.46
N THR A 284 -14.42 -14.87 -0.84
CA THR A 284 -13.97 -16.27 -0.97
C THR A 284 -13.85 -16.95 0.38
N THR A 285 -14.08 -18.26 0.37
CA THR A 285 -14.11 -19.07 1.60
C THR A 285 -13.36 -20.38 1.45
N ASN A 286 -12.95 -20.76 0.24
CA ASN A 286 -12.14 -21.96 0.04
C ASN A 286 -10.72 -21.75 0.54
N TYR A 287 -10.13 -22.82 1.09
CA TYR A 287 -8.75 -22.82 1.54
C TYR A 287 -7.82 -22.60 0.36
N THR A 288 -6.93 -21.62 0.49
CA THR A 288 -6.06 -21.18 -0.61
C THR A 288 -4.66 -20.95 -0.10
N LEU A 289 -3.67 -21.37 -0.89
CA LEU A 289 -2.24 -21.21 -0.60
C LEU A 289 -1.57 -20.46 -1.75
N TYR A 290 -1.20 -19.21 -1.49
CA TYR A 290 -0.27 -18.43 -2.31
C TYR A 290 1.14 -18.74 -1.84
N ASN A 291 1.95 -19.40 -2.67
CA ASN A 291 3.28 -19.85 -2.26
C ASN A 291 4.35 -19.43 -3.26
N GLY A 292 5.45 -18.84 -2.79
CA GLY A 292 6.63 -18.60 -3.62
C GLY A 292 6.49 -17.41 -4.57
N PHE A 293 5.73 -16.36 -4.21
CA PHE A 293 5.65 -15.11 -4.99
C PHE A 293 6.91 -14.28 -4.79
N ARG A 294 8.01 -14.79 -5.34
CA ARG A 294 9.35 -14.21 -5.27
C ARG A 294 10.13 -14.59 -6.53
N THR A 295 10.88 -13.67 -7.09
CA THR A 295 11.79 -13.96 -8.22
C THR A 295 13.05 -14.67 -7.74
N THR A 296 13.86 -15.20 -8.66
CA THR A 296 15.17 -15.80 -8.31
C THR A 296 16.14 -14.80 -7.66
N GLN A 297 15.97 -13.52 -7.92
CA GLN A 297 16.74 -12.41 -7.35
C GLN A 297 16.20 -12.00 -5.98
N GLY A 298 14.99 -12.44 -5.65
CA GLY A 298 14.39 -12.26 -4.35
C GLY A 298 13.35 -11.15 -4.26
N ASN A 299 12.98 -10.53 -5.38
CA ASN A 299 12.00 -9.44 -5.45
C ASN A 299 10.57 -9.97 -5.57
N SER A 300 9.57 -9.12 -5.33
CA SER A 300 8.18 -9.41 -5.70
C SER A 300 8.03 -9.56 -7.23
N PRO A 301 7.22 -10.50 -7.74
CA PRO A 301 6.97 -10.65 -9.18
C PRO A 301 5.99 -9.60 -9.74
N PHE A 302 5.45 -8.71 -8.91
CA PHE A 302 4.49 -7.68 -9.30
C PHE A 302 5.12 -6.31 -9.54
N GLU A 303 6.39 -6.29 -9.95
CA GLU A 303 7.11 -5.07 -10.32
C GLU A 303 6.49 -4.42 -11.56
N VAL A 304 6.28 -3.11 -11.51
CA VAL A 304 5.90 -2.27 -12.64
C VAL A 304 6.91 -1.16 -12.83
N SER A 305 7.28 -0.90 -14.08
CA SER A 305 8.10 0.25 -14.44
C SER A 305 7.20 1.43 -14.79
N LEU A 306 7.39 2.56 -14.11
CA LEU A 306 6.64 3.76 -14.43
C LEU A 306 7.12 4.33 -15.78
N PRO A 307 6.23 4.62 -16.74
CA PRO A 307 6.62 5.07 -18.07
C PRO A 307 7.32 6.44 -18.01
N LEU A 308 8.64 6.45 -18.18
CA LEU A 308 9.45 7.65 -18.07
C LEU A 308 9.19 8.68 -19.17
N THR A 309 8.73 8.27 -20.35
CA THR A 309 8.45 9.23 -21.43
C THR A 309 7.30 10.17 -21.08
N ASP A 310 6.32 9.69 -20.32
CA ASP A 310 5.10 10.43 -19.99
C ASP A 310 5.15 10.99 -18.56
N LEU A 311 5.92 10.35 -17.67
CA LEU A 311 6.02 10.68 -16.25
C LEU A 311 7.41 11.12 -15.79
N ALA A 312 8.40 11.32 -16.68
CA ALA A 312 9.76 11.71 -16.26
C ALA A 312 9.77 13.00 -15.43
N SER A 313 8.99 14.01 -15.81
CA SER A 313 8.89 15.26 -15.07
C SER A 313 8.29 15.04 -13.69
N ILE A 314 7.21 14.25 -13.58
CA ILE A 314 6.53 13.93 -12.33
C ILE A 314 7.45 13.10 -11.41
N THR A 315 8.08 12.07 -11.96
CA THR A 315 8.96 11.19 -11.18
C THR A 315 10.23 11.90 -10.72
N GLN A 316 10.77 12.82 -11.54
CA GLN A 316 11.89 13.68 -11.17
C GLN A 316 11.49 14.75 -10.14
N GLU A 317 10.32 15.37 -10.28
CA GLU A 317 9.82 16.41 -9.36
C GLU A 317 9.56 15.84 -7.96
N PHE A 318 8.99 14.63 -7.89
CA PHE A 318 8.68 13.97 -6.61
C PHE A 318 9.81 13.07 -6.08
N ASP A 319 10.97 13.01 -6.76
CA ASP A 319 12.13 12.18 -6.41
C ASP A 319 11.75 10.70 -6.12
N VAL A 320 10.88 10.15 -6.98
CA VAL A 320 10.33 8.78 -6.82
C VAL A 320 11.10 7.74 -7.63
N PRO A 321 11.27 6.50 -7.13
CA PRO A 321 11.80 5.42 -7.93
C PRO A 321 10.97 5.22 -9.19
N THR A 322 11.65 4.88 -10.29
CA THR A 322 11.03 4.60 -11.58
C THR A 322 10.32 3.24 -11.62
N VAL A 323 10.30 2.54 -10.50
CA VAL A 323 9.66 1.23 -10.32
C VAL A 323 8.79 1.27 -9.07
N ASN A 324 7.67 0.57 -9.11
CA ASN A 324 6.86 0.26 -7.93
C ASN A 324 6.45 -1.21 -8.00
N PHE A 325 5.86 -1.74 -6.92
CA PHE A 325 5.27 -3.07 -6.90
C PHE A 325 3.78 -2.93 -6.64
N LEU A 326 2.96 -3.65 -7.40
CA LEU A 326 1.51 -3.58 -7.24
C LEU A 326 1.10 -4.18 -5.89
N PRO A 327 0.25 -3.50 -5.10
CA PRO A 327 -0.19 -4.00 -3.80
C PRO A 327 -1.09 -5.24 -3.92
N GLU A 328 -1.14 -6.02 -2.85
CA GLU A 328 -1.93 -7.24 -2.74
C GLU A 328 -3.10 -7.05 -1.76
N VAL A 329 -4.31 -7.45 -2.13
CA VAL A 329 -5.53 -7.22 -1.36
C VAL A 329 -6.38 -8.48 -1.26
N PHE A 330 -6.68 -8.86 -0.03
CA PHE A 330 -7.62 -9.92 0.31
C PHE A 330 -8.80 -9.29 1.03
N TYR A 331 -9.95 -9.22 0.35
CA TYR A 331 -11.15 -8.54 0.82
C TYR A 331 -12.30 -9.50 1.10
N ALA A 332 -12.88 -9.48 2.31
CA ALA A 332 -13.97 -10.37 2.68
C ALA A 332 -13.65 -11.85 2.36
N ALA A 333 -12.40 -12.24 2.62
CA ALA A 333 -11.88 -13.57 2.34
C ALA A 333 -11.69 -14.37 3.63
N SER A 334 -11.57 -15.69 3.52
CA SER A 334 -11.16 -16.54 4.63
C SER A 334 -10.32 -17.71 4.16
N ASN A 335 -9.58 -18.33 5.10
CA ASN A 335 -8.77 -19.51 4.83
C ASN A 335 -7.63 -19.26 3.82
N VAL A 336 -7.07 -18.05 3.80
CA VAL A 336 -5.96 -17.67 2.91
C VAL A 336 -4.64 -17.96 3.60
N THR A 337 -3.71 -18.59 2.90
CA THR A 337 -2.32 -18.74 3.33
C THR A 337 -1.39 -18.07 2.33
N ILE A 338 -0.52 -17.18 2.80
CA ILE A 338 0.53 -16.52 2.00
C ILE A 338 1.87 -16.96 2.57
N SER A 339 2.63 -17.71 1.77
CA SER A 339 3.87 -18.35 2.21
C SER A 339 5.03 -18.10 1.24
N ASN A 340 6.25 -18.02 1.79
CA ASN A 340 7.52 -17.93 1.04
C ASN A 340 7.55 -16.85 -0.06
N SER A 341 6.88 -15.72 0.17
CA SER A 341 6.76 -14.64 -0.82
C SER A 341 7.56 -13.39 -0.42
N THR A 342 7.81 -12.51 -1.39
CA THR A 342 8.31 -11.15 -1.11
C THR A 342 7.17 -10.17 -1.30
N ILE A 343 6.87 -9.40 -0.25
CA ILE A 343 5.83 -8.37 -0.21
C ILE A 343 6.54 -7.01 -0.19
N SER A 344 6.28 -6.17 -1.18
CA SER A 344 6.91 -4.85 -1.33
C SER A 344 6.00 -3.91 -2.10
N GLY A 345 6.29 -2.62 -2.05
CA GLY A 345 5.54 -1.56 -2.73
C GLY A 345 5.61 -0.26 -1.93
N TRP A 346 5.64 0.87 -2.61
CA TRP A 346 5.68 2.20 -1.99
C TRP A 346 4.38 2.96 -2.20
N PHE A 347 4.08 3.83 -1.23
CA PHE A 347 2.93 4.72 -1.23
C PHE A 347 3.41 6.13 -0.89
N SER A 348 2.86 7.14 -1.56
CA SER A 348 3.15 8.54 -1.25
C SER A 348 2.84 8.86 0.22
N THR A 349 3.65 9.69 0.87
CA THR A 349 3.35 10.30 2.17
C THR A 349 2.05 11.05 2.24
N ILE A 350 1.54 11.51 1.09
CA ILE A 350 0.30 12.27 1.03
C ILE A 350 -0.85 11.43 1.60
N VAL A 351 -0.83 10.10 1.46
CA VAL A 351 -1.83 9.24 2.12
C VAL A 351 -1.73 9.27 3.65
N TYR A 352 -0.65 9.78 4.24
CA TYR A 352 -0.43 9.90 5.68
C TYR A 352 -0.73 11.31 6.22
N ASN A 353 -0.87 12.34 5.37
CA ASN A 353 -0.88 13.76 5.78
C ASN A 353 -2.06 14.22 6.67
N ASN A 354 -3.12 13.41 6.79
CA ASN A 354 -4.27 13.69 7.67
C ASN A 354 -4.45 12.66 8.79
N TYR A 355 -3.47 11.80 9.00
CA TYR A 355 -3.51 10.74 10.00
C TYR A 355 -2.75 11.18 11.27
N THR A 356 -3.45 11.22 12.40
CA THR A 356 -3.00 11.60 13.75
C THR A 356 -2.62 10.36 14.56
N LEU A 357 -2.21 10.50 15.83
CA LEU A 357 -1.95 9.37 16.76
C LEU A 357 -3.09 8.33 16.81
N ASP A 358 -4.27 8.76 16.38
CA ASP A 358 -5.54 8.10 16.61
C ASP A 358 -6.07 7.35 15.38
N ASN A 359 -5.42 7.40 14.20
CA ASN A 359 -5.92 6.70 13.01
C ASN A 359 -4.79 6.25 12.07
N VAL A 360 -4.77 5.01 11.57
CA VAL A 360 -3.74 4.55 10.61
C VAL A 360 -4.27 4.65 9.17
N PRO A 361 -3.47 5.05 8.17
CA PRO A 361 -3.94 5.07 6.78
C PRO A 361 -4.24 3.66 6.26
N PRO A 362 -5.33 3.50 5.46
CA PRO A 362 -5.75 2.23 4.90
C PRO A 362 -4.92 1.84 3.67
N VAL A 363 -3.59 1.84 3.79
CA VAL A 363 -2.68 1.40 2.72
C VAL A 363 -1.64 0.43 3.26
N ALA A 364 -1.30 -0.57 2.48
CA ALA A 364 -0.15 -1.45 2.70
C ALA A 364 0.18 -2.24 1.43
N SER A 365 1.42 -2.73 1.33
CA SER A 365 1.83 -3.65 0.25
C SER A 365 1.01 -4.94 0.26
N LEU A 366 0.60 -5.40 1.44
CA LEU A 366 -0.39 -6.49 1.61
C LEU A 366 -1.51 -6.05 2.57
N MET A 367 -2.76 -6.11 2.10
CA MET A 367 -3.95 -5.79 2.88
C MET A 367 -4.86 -7.00 3.09
N LEU A 368 -5.14 -7.31 4.35
CA LEU A 368 -6.18 -8.25 4.78
C LEU A 368 -7.36 -7.43 5.30
N TRP A 369 -8.29 -7.10 4.41
CA TRP A 369 -9.48 -6.31 4.70
C TRP A 369 -10.70 -7.22 4.91
N ASN A 370 -11.29 -7.21 6.11
CA ASN A 370 -12.42 -8.11 6.42
C ASN A 370 -12.06 -9.59 6.21
N THR A 371 -10.79 -9.92 6.40
CA THR A 371 -10.24 -11.26 6.15
C THR A 371 -10.05 -12.01 7.46
N THR A 372 -10.48 -13.27 7.48
CA THR A 372 -10.49 -14.12 8.68
C THR A 372 -9.81 -15.47 8.47
N HIS A 373 -9.41 -16.13 9.56
CA HIS A 373 -8.82 -17.46 9.58
C HIS A 373 -7.69 -17.63 8.54
N SER A 374 -6.81 -16.64 8.43
CA SER A 374 -5.76 -16.59 7.39
C SER A 374 -4.36 -16.61 8.00
N LEU A 375 -3.37 -17.10 7.25
CA LEU A 375 -1.99 -17.29 7.68
C LEU A 375 -1.04 -16.53 6.76
N ILE A 376 -0.17 -15.71 7.34
CA ILE A 376 0.93 -15.05 6.66
C ILE A 376 2.20 -15.63 7.27
N GLU A 377 2.96 -16.44 6.52
CA GLU A 377 4.18 -17.06 7.03
C GLU A 377 5.39 -17.07 6.09
N ARG A 378 6.59 -17.07 6.65
CA ARG A 378 7.84 -17.23 5.87
C ARG A 378 8.02 -16.20 4.75
N ASN A 379 7.39 -15.04 4.85
CA ASN A 379 7.51 -13.97 3.85
C ASN A 379 8.62 -12.99 4.22
N SER A 380 9.19 -12.37 3.18
CA SER A 380 10.04 -11.18 3.30
C SER A 380 9.20 -9.94 3.02
N VAL A 381 8.96 -9.11 4.02
CA VAL A 381 8.17 -7.88 3.91
C VAL A 381 9.13 -6.69 3.88
N GLU A 382 9.19 -6.01 2.74
CA GLU A 382 10.04 -4.86 2.49
C GLU A 382 9.20 -3.59 2.46
N SER A 383 9.07 -2.94 3.62
CA SER A 383 8.22 -1.77 3.78
C SER A 383 8.84 -0.52 3.14
N GLN A 384 8.10 0.13 2.23
CA GLN A 384 8.38 1.47 1.67
C GLN A 384 7.29 2.49 2.04
N GLY A 385 6.67 2.29 3.21
CA GLY A 385 5.53 3.06 3.69
C GLY A 385 4.76 2.23 4.72
N SER A 386 4.00 1.24 4.24
CA SER A 386 3.28 0.27 5.09
C SER A 386 3.39 -1.11 4.48
N GLY A 387 3.92 -2.08 5.23
CA GLY A 387 4.20 -3.43 4.75
C GLY A 387 2.94 -4.30 4.70
N ILE A 388 2.37 -4.60 5.88
CA ILE A 388 1.13 -5.37 6.01
C ILE A 388 0.11 -4.58 6.81
N LEU A 389 -1.15 -4.57 6.36
CA LEU A 389 -2.30 -4.03 7.10
C LEU A 389 -3.36 -5.13 7.25
N ILE A 390 -3.73 -5.44 8.49
CA ILE A 390 -4.84 -6.34 8.83
C ILE A 390 -5.93 -5.51 9.50
N TYR A 391 -7.11 -5.43 8.91
CA TYR A 391 -8.21 -4.66 9.49
C TYR A 391 -9.58 -5.28 9.25
N ASN A 392 -10.41 -5.24 10.29
CA ASN A 392 -11.75 -5.80 10.31
C ASN A 392 -12.69 -4.85 11.06
N GLN A 393 -14.00 -5.01 10.92
CA GLN A 393 -14.93 -4.32 11.81
C GLN A 393 -14.61 -4.65 13.27
N ASN A 394 -14.71 -3.67 14.19
CA ASN A 394 -14.35 -3.81 15.61
C ASN A 394 -14.98 -5.03 16.32
N SER A 395 -16.15 -5.49 15.88
CA SER A 395 -16.83 -6.67 16.42
C SER A 395 -16.33 -8.02 15.88
N THR A 396 -15.40 -8.03 14.93
CA THR A 396 -14.94 -9.23 14.23
C THR A 396 -13.76 -9.85 14.97
N ILE A 397 -13.84 -11.15 15.20
CA ILE A 397 -12.70 -11.97 15.63
C ILE A 397 -12.09 -12.59 14.39
N SER A 398 -10.92 -12.08 14.02
CA SER A 398 -10.31 -12.35 12.73
C SER A 398 -9.60 -13.70 12.71
N ASP A 399 -9.01 -14.13 13.83
CA ASP A 399 -8.27 -15.40 13.93
C ASP A 399 -7.17 -15.55 12.86
N ASN A 400 -6.50 -14.46 12.49
CA ASN A 400 -5.37 -14.53 11.56
C ASN A 400 -4.06 -14.80 12.30
N TYR A 401 -3.13 -15.48 11.62
CA TYR A 401 -1.80 -15.79 12.11
C TYR A 401 -0.74 -15.06 11.28
N VAL A 402 0.20 -14.41 11.96
CA VAL A 402 1.41 -13.83 11.35
C VAL A 402 2.61 -14.49 12.01
N TRP A 403 3.30 -15.36 11.28
CA TRP A 403 4.31 -16.24 11.85
C TRP A 403 5.56 -16.41 10.97
N ASN A 404 6.76 -16.26 11.55
CA ASN A 404 8.02 -16.51 10.85
C ASN A 404 8.25 -15.65 9.60
N ASN A 405 7.77 -14.41 9.60
CA ASN A 405 8.07 -13.41 8.58
C ASN A 405 9.23 -12.51 9.01
N THR A 406 9.93 -11.93 8.05
CA THR A 406 10.92 -10.86 8.27
C THR A 406 10.36 -9.54 7.76
N PHE A 407 10.41 -8.49 8.57
CA PHE A 407 9.98 -7.14 8.22
C PHE A 407 11.21 -6.22 8.20
N SER A 408 11.45 -5.53 7.10
CA SER A 408 12.59 -4.64 6.92
C SER A 408 12.22 -3.39 6.15
N ASN A 409 13.00 -2.32 6.31
CA ASN A 409 12.92 -1.18 5.41
C ASN A 409 13.46 -1.57 4.03
N TYR A 410 12.82 -1.09 2.97
CA TYR A 410 13.37 -1.25 1.63
C TYR A 410 14.63 -0.38 1.44
N PRO A 411 15.68 -0.89 0.78
CA PRO A 411 16.99 -0.25 0.73
C PRO A 411 17.07 1.05 -0.08
N TYR A 412 16.07 1.38 -0.90
CA TYR A 412 16.08 2.53 -1.81
C TYR A 412 15.10 3.66 -1.44
N VAL A 413 14.59 3.68 -0.21
CA VAL A 413 13.75 4.81 0.24
C VAL A 413 14.64 6.02 0.50
N TYR A 414 14.60 7.01 -0.39
CA TYR A 414 15.24 8.29 -0.16
C TYR A 414 14.43 9.08 0.87
N ALA A 415 15.12 9.62 1.88
CA ALA A 415 14.50 10.46 2.89
C ALA A 415 14.02 11.77 2.26
N GLY A 416 12.71 12.03 2.26
CA GLY A 416 12.11 13.23 1.67
C GLY A 416 10.60 13.31 1.86
N ASP A 417 10.05 14.47 1.53
CA ASP A 417 8.65 14.86 1.81
C ASP A 417 7.60 13.96 1.15
N TYR A 418 7.96 13.19 0.11
CA TYR A 418 7.04 12.28 -0.60
C TYR A 418 7.09 10.81 -0.11
N TYR A 419 8.12 10.38 0.63
CA TYR A 419 8.33 8.96 0.99
C TYR A 419 8.08 8.56 2.43
N GLY A 420 8.08 9.52 3.34
CA GLY A 420 7.67 9.27 4.72
C GLY A 420 8.84 8.65 5.44
N TYR A 421 9.31 9.34 6.47
CA TYR A 421 10.59 9.00 7.06
C TYR A 421 10.54 7.72 7.93
N ALA A 422 9.40 7.00 7.96
CA ALA A 422 9.23 5.82 8.80
C ALA A 422 8.32 4.75 8.20
N PRO A 423 8.89 3.81 7.43
CA PRO A 423 8.17 2.61 6.98
C PRO A 423 7.66 1.78 8.16
N ILE A 424 6.40 1.36 8.08
CA ILE A 424 5.71 0.49 9.04
C ILE A 424 5.80 -0.96 8.57
N GLY A 425 6.16 -1.87 9.48
CA GLY A 425 6.22 -3.31 9.22
C GLY A 425 4.83 -3.93 9.15
N LEU A 426 4.10 -3.88 10.27
CA LEU A 426 2.77 -4.47 10.42
C LEU A 426 1.80 -3.50 11.11
N VAL A 427 0.59 -3.36 10.56
CA VAL A 427 -0.54 -2.67 11.16
C VAL A 427 -1.65 -3.67 11.45
N VAL A 428 -2.22 -3.62 12.66
CA VAL A 428 -3.29 -4.52 13.10
C VAL A 428 -4.42 -3.72 13.74
N GLU A 429 -5.45 -3.45 12.92
CA GLU A 429 -6.71 -2.79 13.29
C GLU A 429 -7.85 -3.82 13.29
N SER A 430 -7.64 -4.93 14.00
CA SER A 430 -8.60 -6.03 14.09
C SER A 430 -8.35 -6.89 15.33
N SER A 431 -9.35 -7.62 15.82
CA SER A 431 -9.22 -8.46 17.02
C SER A 431 -8.99 -9.94 16.68
N GLY A 432 -8.46 -10.68 17.66
CA GLY A 432 -8.39 -12.15 17.65
C GLY A 432 -7.20 -12.73 16.90
N ASN A 433 -6.24 -11.91 16.46
CA ASN A 433 -5.09 -12.36 15.71
C ASN A 433 -4.01 -12.95 16.64
N THR A 434 -3.15 -13.80 16.10
CA THR A 434 -1.99 -14.39 16.79
C THR A 434 -0.71 -14.08 15.99
N ILE A 435 0.15 -13.24 16.54
CA ILE A 435 1.33 -12.67 15.88
C ILE A 435 2.55 -13.01 16.72
N TYR A 436 3.36 -13.98 16.29
CA TYR A 436 4.54 -14.41 17.03
C TYR A 436 5.59 -15.02 16.10
N ASN A 437 6.82 -15.12 16.60
CA ASN A 437 7.97 -15.66 15.89
C ASN A 437 8.30 -14.89 14.60
N ASN A 438 8.14 -13.57 14.56
CA ASN A 438 8.57 -12.72 13.43
C ASN A 438 9.83 -11.91 13.78
N ASP A 439 10.59 -11.48 12.76
CA ASP A 439 11.78 -10.61 12.88
C ASP A 439 11.44 -9.20 12.37
N PHE A 440 11.28 -8.24 13.28
CA PHE A 440 11.00 -6.85 12.92
C PHE A 440 12.26 -5.99 12.96
N THR A 441 12.66 -5.51 11.78
CA THR A 441 13.77 -4.57 11.54
C THR A 441 13.33 -3.31 10.79
N SER A 442 12.03 -3.16 10.49
CA SER A 442 11.46 -1.93 9.93
C SER A 442 11.50 -0.78 10.95
N THR A 443 11.51 0.47 10.46
CA THR A 443 11.61 1.67 11.31
C THR A 443 10.51 1.70 12.38
N ILE A 444 9.26 1.50 11.96
CA ILE A 444 8.13 1.23 12.87
C ILE A 444 7.84 -0.27 12.75
N PRO A 445 8.15 -1.09 13.76
CA PRO A 445 7.91 -2.53 13.72
C PRO A 445 6.44 -2.90 13.54
N LEU A 446 5.60 -2.38 14.43
CA LEU A 446 4.22 -2.80 14.58
C LEU A 446 3.36 -1.65 15.12
N VAL A 447 2.14 -1.51 14.60
CA VAL A 447 1.11 -0.58 15.06
C VAL A 447 -0.19 -1.36 15.30
N SER A 448 -0.81 -1.14 16.46
CA SER A 448 -2.15 -1.60 16.81
C SER A 448 -2.77 -0.60 17.78
N ILE A 449 -3.52 0.36 17.22
CA ILE A 449 -4.11 1.44 18.01
C ILE A 449 -5.48 1.06 18.54
N SER A 450 -5.83 1.64 19.68
CA SER A 450 -7.16 1.51 20.29
C SER A 450 -7.53 2.85 20.92
N GLY A 451 -8.80 3.21 20.84
CA GLY A 451 -9.31 4.50 21.28
C GLY A 451 -10.16 5.21 20.23
N ARG A 452 -10.45 6.48 20.50
CA ARG A 452 -11.22 7.36 19.61
C ARG A 452 -10.41 7.61 18.34
N GLY A 453 -10.99 7.40 17.16
CA GLY A 453 -10.29 7.56 15.88
C GLY A 453 -9.83 6.24 15.28
N ALA A 454 -9.56 5.22 16.13
CA ALA A 454 -8.91 3.98 15.71
C ALA A 454 -9.80 3.11 14.78
N ASN A 455 -11.11 3.36 14.75
CA ASN A 455 -11.99 2.66 13.82
C ASN A 455 -11.81 3.21 12.39
N ILE A 456 -11.03 2.50 11.58
CA ILE A 456 -10.72 2.88 10.19
C ILE A 456 -11.96 3.04 9.28
N TYR A 457 -13.10 2.45 9.65
CA TYR A 457 -14.34 2.56 8.86
C TYR A 457 -15.09 3.87 9.08
N ASN A 458 -14.99 4.47 10.26
CA ASN A 458 -15.85 5.60 10.63
C ASN A 458 -15.17 6.65 11.53
N GLY A 459 -13.88 6.52 11.83
CA GLY A 459 -13.14 7.39 12.74
C GLY A 459 -13.65 7.36 14.19
N GLY A 460 -14.49 6.38 14.53
CA GLY A 460 -15.06 6.19 15.86
C GLY A 460 -14.10 5.49 16.82
N ASN A 461 -14.62 5.12 17.99
CA ASN A 461 -13.86 4.37 18.99
C ASN A 461 -13.75 2.89 18.60
N ALA A 462 -12.54 2.32 18.68
CA ALA A 462 -12.31 0.88 18.54
C ALA A 462 -11.36 0.36 19.62
N THR A 463 -11.47 -0.93 19.93
CA THR A 463 -10.55 -1.61 20.84
C THR A 463 -10.26 -2.97 20.25
N TYR A 464 -9.01 -3.17 19.85
CA TYR A 464 -8.56 -4.40 19.23
C TYR A 464 -7.79 -5.25 20.24
N THR A 465 -8.06 -6.55 20.28
CA THR A 465 -7.41 -7.47 21.23
C THR A 465 -6.77 -8.62 20.49
N ASP A 466 -5.44 -8.63 20.47
CA ASP A 466 -4.63 -9.64 19.78
C ASP A 466 -3.63 -10.30 20.72
N ARG A 467 -3.03 -11.40 20.25
CA ARG A 467 -1.93 -12.09 20.91
C ARG A 467 -0.64 -11.79 20.15
N PHE A 468 0.16 -10.86 20.64
CA PHE A 468 1.49 -10.56 20.07
C PHE A 468 2.60 -11.51 20.57
N ASN A 469 2.22 -12.57 21.28
CA ASN A 469 3.08 -13.65 21.72
C ASN A 469 2.24 -14.90 22.05
N ILE A 470 2.93 -16.01 22.27
CA ILE A 470 2.38 -17.21 22.91
C ILE A 470 3.26 -17.58 24.11
N THR A 471 2.85 -18.60 24.85
CA THR A 471 3.73 -19.15 25.89
C THR A 471 5.01 -19.67 25.25
N ARG A 472 6.16 -19.46 25.89
CA ARG A 472 7.45 -19.95 25.38
C ARG A 472 7.40 -21.46 25.24
N GLU A 473 7.62 -21.93 24.02
CA GLU A 473 7.60 -23.35 23.66
C GLU A 473 8.91 -23.73 22.97
N SER A 474 9.25 -25.02 22.94
CA SER A 474 10.39 -25.49 22.14
C SER A 474 10.21 -25.11 20.67
N SER A 475 11.28 -24.75 19.97
CA SER A 475 11.23 -24.53 18.51
C SER A 475 10.85 -25.80 17.74
N SER A 476 10.96 -26.98 18.36
CA SER A 476 10.47 -28.25 17.79
C SER A 476 8.96 -28.50 17.99
N LYS A 477 8.27 -27.66 18.77
CA LYS A 477 6.83 -27.80 19.02
C LYS A 477 6.07 -27.49 17.73
N LEU A 478 5.19 -28.40 17.36
CA LEU A 478 4.33 -28.28 16.19
C LEU A 478 3.02 -27.61 16.58
N ALA A 479 2.66 -26.55 15.87
CA ALA A 479 1.31 -26.02 15.80
C ALA A 479 0.77 -26.24 14.37
N HIS A 480 -0.55 -26.37 14.23
CA HIS A 480 -1.19 -26.56 12.94
C HIS A 480 -2.23 -25.47 12.72
N PHE A 481 -2.18 -24.82 11.56
CA PHE A 481 -3.13 -23.79 11.17
C PHE A 481 -3.32 -23.84 9.65
N ASN A 482 -4.57 -23.81 9.16
CA ASN A 482 -4.88 -23.97 7.72
C ASN A 482 -4.19 -25.16 7.02
N GLY A 483 -4.00 -26.27 7.74
CA GLY A 483 -3.28 -27.44 7.21
C GLY A 483 -1.75 -27.28 7.13
N VAL A 484 -1.20 -26.11 7.48
CA VAL A 484 0.23 -25.83 7.55
C VAL A 484 0.77 -26.14 8.94
N THR A 485 1.96 -26.74 8.99
CA THR A 485 2.68 -27.00 10.24
C THR A 485 3.64 -25.85 10.54
N LEU A 486 3.42 -25.18 11.67
CA LEU A 486 4.24 -24.10 12.20
C LEU A 486 5.21 -24.68 13.23
N SER A 487 6.51 -24.55 12.96
CA SER A 487 7.59 -24.97 13.86
C SER A 487 8.89 -24.30 13.46
N GLY A 488 9.78 -24.09 14.42
CA GLY A 488 11.06 -23.40 14.23
C GLY A 488 11.18 -22.17 15.10
N SER A 489 12.26 -21.42 14.87
CA SER A 489 12.52 -20.13 15.51
C SER A 489 13.10 -19.21 14.45
N ILE A 490 12.53 -18.02 14.28
CA ILE A 490 13.01 -17.03 13.30
C ILE A 490 14.43 -16.57 13.59
N LEU A 491 14.88 -16.70 14.86
CA LEU A 491 16.24 -16.40 15.29
C LEU A 491 17.14 -17.65 15.40
N ASN A 492 16.70 -18.81 14.92
CA ASN A 492 17.40 -20.09 15.05
C ASN A 492 17.73 -20.46 16.52
N THR A 493 16.87 -20.10 17.47
CA THR A 493 17.00 -20.48 18.89
C THR A 493 16.28 -21.81 19.19
N SER A 494 16.48 -22.35 20.39
CA SER A 494 15.83 -23.59 20.86
C SER A 494 14.34 -23.42 21.23
N TYR A 495 13.80 -22.20 21.12
CA TYR A 495 12.44 -21.87 21.52
C TYR A 495 11.76 -20.92 20.54
N GLN A 496 10.43 -20.95 20.54
CA GLN A 496 9.55 -19.96 19.92
C GLN A 496 8.65 -19.36 21.01
N GLY A 497 8.01 -18.22 20.72
CA GLY A 497 6.97 -17.71 21.62
C GLY A 497 6.73 -16.21 21.59
N GLY A 498 7.61 -15.41 21.01
CA GLY A 498 7.36 -13.98 20.82
C GLY A 498 7.92 -13.49 19.50
N ASN A 499 7.86 -12.19 19.29
CA ASN A 499 8.50 -11.53 18.15
C ASN A 499 9.88 -10.99 18.55
N TYR A 500 10.79 -10.93 17.59
CA TYR A 500 12.02 -10.16 17.72
C TYR A 500 11.78 -8.74 17.22
N PHE A 501 12.30 -7.76 17.95
CA PHE A 501 12.27 -6.35 17.58
C PHE A 501 13.70 -5.81 17.62
N TYR A 502 14.15 -5.17 16.54
CA TYR A 502 15.54 -4.69 16.39
C TYR A 502 15.98 -3.71 17.49
N ASN A 503 15.03 -3.01 18.10
CA ASN A 503 15.23 -2.00 19.11
C ASN A 503 14.82 -2.50 20.51
N TYR A 504 14.69 -3.83 20.70
CA TYR A 504 14.46 -4.45 22.00
C TYR A 504 15.68 -5.24 22.48
N PHE A 505 16.23 -4.85 23.63
CA PHE A 505 17.48 -5.39 24.20
C PHE A 505 17.28 -6.23 25.48
N GLY A 506 16.11 -6.84 25.70
CA GLY A 506 15.93 -7.85 26.76
C GLY A 506 16.00 -7.34 28.21
N ASN A 507 15.88 -6.04 28.43
CA ASN A 507 16.03 -5.36 29.72
C ASN A 507 14.77 -5.38 30.61
N GLY A 508 13.76 -6.17 30.28
CA GLY A 508 12.55 -6.34 31.10
C GLY A 508 11.55 -5.18 31.05
N THR A 509 11.80 -4.11 30.29
CA THR A 509 10.73 -3.19 29.90
C THR A 509 9.81 -3.90 28.92
N VAL A 510 8.49 -3.74 29.04
CA VAL A 510 7.55 -4.23 28.03
C VAL A 510 7.99 -3.62 26.70
N PRO A 511 8.32 -4.43 25.67
CA PRO A 511 8.66 -3.86 24.37
C PRO A 511 7.45 -3.10 23.89
N TYR A 512 7.68 -1.84 23.53
CA TYR A 512 6.66 -1.01 22.90
C TYR A 512 5.35 -0.98 23.68
N ASN A 513 5.36 -0.35 24.86
CA ASN A 513 4.15 0.22 25.42
C ASN A 513 3.97 1.63 24.84
N GLY A 514 2.95 1.84 24.01
CA GLY A 514 2.61 3.14 23.41
C GLY A 514 2.29 4.26 24.41
N SER A 515 2.62 4.13 25.70
CA SER A 515 2.48 5.18 26.72
C SER A 515 3.78 5.92 27.04
N GLY A 516 4.92 5.54 26.45
CA GLY A 516 6.24 6.05 26.82
C GLY A 516 6.79 7.16 25.91
N VAL A 517 6.26 8.38 26.04
CA VAL A 517 6.79 9.65 25.50
C VAL A 517 6.82 9.76 23.97
N GLY A 518 5.89 10.55 23.43
CA GLY A 518 5.84 10.95 22.03
C GLY A 518 7.01 11.84 21.66
N PHE A 519 8.13 11.24 21.24
CA PHE A 519 9.20 11.96 20.58
C PHE A 519 9.16 11.66 19.07
N VAL A 520 8.83 12.69 18.31
CA VAL A 520 8.98 12.73 16.85
C VAL A 520 10.46 12.96 16.56
N PHE A 521 11.24 11.90 16.34
CA PHE A 521 12.60 12.04 15.83
C PHE A 521 12.60 11.90 14.31
N ASN A 522 13.15 12.91 13.60
CA ASN A 522 13.48 12.83 12.17
C ASN A 522 12.36 12.30 11.25
N GLY A 523 11.15 12.84 11.37
CA GLY A 523 10.03 12.46 10.50
C GLY A 523 9.45 11.07 10.78
N GLN A 524 9.87 10.40 11.85
CA GLN A 524 9.11 9.29 12.42
C GLN A 524 7.73 9.83 12.77
N GLY A 525 6.76 9.47 11.92
CA GLY A 525 5.42 10.00 11.99
C GLY A 525 4.82 9.82 13.38
N ILE A 526 3.68 10.47 13.55
CA ILE A 526 2.93 10.52 14.79
C ILE A 526 2.74 9.11 15.42
N PHE A 527 2.69 8.03 14.62
CA PHE A 527 2.69 6.63 15.06
C PHE A 527 4.06 6.14 15.55
N ASN A 528 4.42 6.43 16.80
CA ASN A 528 5.50 5.71 17.44
C ASN A 528 5.00 4.30 17.87
N GLY A 529 4.99 3.35 16.94
CA GLY A 529 4.72 1.91 17.15
C GLY A 529 3.90 1.56 18.40
N SER A 530 2.62 1.88 18.42
CA SER A 530 1.78 1.70 19.62
C SER A 530 1.13 0.33 19.62
N ILE A 531 1.34 -0.45 20.70
CA ILE A 531 0.46 -1.57 21.07
C ILE A 531 -0.29 -1.10 22.31
N ASN A 532 -1.57 -0.78 22.15
CA ASN A 532 -2.38 -0.28 23.28
C ASN A 532 -2.88 -1.44 24.15
N ASP A 533 -3.19 -2.59 23.54
CA ASP A 533 -3.72 -3.78 24.21
C ASP A 533 -3.02 -5.06 23.69
N GLY A 534 -2.69 -6.00 24.58
CA GLY A 534 -2.18 -7.33 24.19
C GLY A 534 -0.67 -7.53 24.10
N TYR A 535 0.15 -6.65 24.69
CA TYR A 535 1.62 -6.61 24.68
C TYR A 535 2.39 -7.92 24.38
N SER A 536 3.53 -7.81 23.68
CA SER A 536 4.49 -8.91 23.55
C SER A 536 5.29 -9.11 24.86
N TYR A 537 4.69 -9.78 25.84
CA TYR A 537 5.31 -10.05 27.15
C TYR A 537 6.55 -10.98 27.13
N ASN A 538 6.86 -11.62 26.00
CA ASN A 538 7.97 -12.59 25.89
C ASN A 538 8.70 -12.49 24.53
N PRO A 539 9.35 -11.36 24.23
CA PRO A 539 10.03 -11.17 22.96
C PRO A 539 11.16 -12.16 22.76
N LEU A 540 11.48 -12.42 21.51
CA LEU A 540 12.72 -13.10 21.16
C LEU A 540 13.86 -12.11 21.30
N THR A 541 14.96 -12.55 21.89
CA THR A 541 16.19 -11.78 22.03
C THR A 541 17.31 -12.58 21.41
N LEU A 542 18.24 -11.88 20.75
CA LEU A 542 19.49 -12.50 20.31
C LEU A 542 20.40 -12.73 21.52
N PRO A 543 21.37 -13.65 21.42
CA PRO A 543 22.51 -13.68 22.33
C PRO A 543 23.17 -12.30 22.39
N SER A 544 23.43 -11.82 23.59
CA SER A 544 23.79 -10.43 23.85
C SER A 544 24.73 -10.31 25.04
N CYS A 545 25.66 -9.37 24.99
CA CYS A 545 26.53 -9.05 26.11
C CYS A 545 25.94 -7.90 26.94
N ALA A 546 26.15 -7.95 28.26
CA ALA A 546 25.74 -6.87 29.15
C ALA A 546 26.67 -5.66 28.99
N THR A 547 26.10 -4.51 28.65
CA THR A 547 26.76 -3.21 28.54
C THR A 547 26.09 -2.25 29.51
N ASN A 548 26.84 -1.70 30.46
CA ASN A 548 26.30 -0.67 31.35
C ASN A 548 26.43 0.70 30.69
N ILE A 549 25.49 1.60 30.90
CA ILE A 549 25.52 3.00 30.45
C ILE A 549 25.21 3.86 31.68
N THR A 550 25.97 4.91 31.93
CA THR A 550 25.64 5.92 32.96
C THR A 550 25.59 7.30 32.36
N ALA A 551 24.87 8.21 33.01
CA ALA A 551 24.93 9.64 32.75
C ALA A 551 25.66 10.34 33.92
N ALA A 552 26.69 11.14 33.61
CA ALA A 552 27.46 11.93 34.57
C ALA A 552 27.62 13.39 34.08
N GLY A 553 27.93 14.31 35.01
CA GLY A 553 28.17 15.73 34.69
C GLY A 553 26.94 16.55 34.21
N LEU A 554 25.73 16.02 34.35
CA LEU A 554 24.47 16.75 34.16
C LEU A 554 23.99 17.38 35.49
N PRO A 555 23.17 18.46 35.46
CA PRO A 555 22.59 18.99 36.70
C PRO A 555 21.80 17.92 37.44
N ALA A 556 21.98 17.84 38.76
CA ALA A 556 21.15 16.99 39.60
C ALA A 556 19.67 17.37 39.38
N SER A 557 18.80 16.38 39.14
CA SER A 557 17.37 16.48 38.76
C SER A 557 17.01 16.59 37.27
N THR A 558 17.98 16.61 36.34
CA THR A 558 17.65 16.57 34.90
C THR A 558 17.29 15.15 34.46
N GLU A 559 16.09 14.98 33.88
CA GLU A 559 15.75 13.73 33.21
C GLU A 559 16.61 13.56 31.96
N THR A 560 17.35 12.46 31.93
CA THR A 560 18.31 12.18 30.88
C THR A 560 17.88 10.94 30.15
N TYR A 561 18.04 10.96 28.84
CA TYR A 561 17.68 9.88 27.96
C TYR A 561 18.87 9.53 27.08
N PHE A 562 18.94 8.29 26.66
CA PHE A 562 19.80 7.89 25.55
C PHE A 562 18.97 7.08 24.56
N ASP A 563 19.31 7.26 23.29
CA ASP A 563 18.77 6.52 22.16
C ASP A 563 19.84 5.55 21.65
N ILE A 564 19.48 4.26 21.55
CA ILE A 564 20.25 3.25 20.83
C ILE A 564 19.38 2.67 19.72
N ASN A 565 19.73 2.93 18.46
CA ASN A 565 18.99 2.45 17.29
C ASN A 565 17.46 2.69 17.41
N ASN A 566 17.04 3.90 17.77
CA ASN A 566 15.66 4.33 17.99
C ASN A 566 14.97 3.71 19.23
N ALA A 567 15.74 3.16 20.18
CA ALA A 567 15.24 2.74 21.49
C ALA A 567 15.63 3.78 22.55
N ILE A 568 14.63 4.47 23.11
CA ILE A 568 14.84 5.51 24.11
C ILE A 568 14.79 4.90 25.51
N TYR A 569 15.81 5.19 26.30
CA TYR A 569 15.94 4.74 27.67
C TYR A 569 16.19 5.92 28.60
N ASN A 570 15.43 6.00 29.69
CA ASN A 570 15.66 6.99 30.74
C ASN A 570 16.80 6.52 31.65
N ILE A 571 17.79 7.39 31.87
CA ILE A 571 18.86 7.22 32.85
C ILE A 571 18.72 8.29 33.92
N SER A 572 18.59 7.85 35.17
CA SER A 572 18.73 8.73 36.32
C SER A 572 20.19 9.14 36.53
N TYR A 573 20.42 10.41 36.85
CA TYR A 573 21.75 10.94 37.13
C TYR A 573 22.51 10.07 38.17
N GLY A 574 23.73 9.67 37.84
CA GLY A 574 24.58 8.85 38.71
C GLY A 574 24.18 7.38 38.85
N GLN A 575 23.16 6.91 38.12
CA GLN A 575 22.77 5.50 38.08
C GLN A 575 23.38 4.78 36.88
N HIS A 576 23.58 3.47 37.03
CA HIS A 576 23.95 2.56 35.94
C HIS A 576 22.69 1.96 35.33
N TYR A 577 22.62 1.93 34.00
CA TYR A 577 21.61 1.21 33.25
C TYR A 577 22.26 0.10 32.43
N THR A 578 21.89 -1.16 32.68
CA THR A 578 22.40 -2.30 31.91
C THR A 578 21.52 -2.53 30.69
N VAL A 579 22.10 -2.41 29.50
CA VAL A 579 21.51 -2.87 28.24
C VAL A 579 22.20 -4.13 27.78
N TYR A 580 21.47 -5.05 27.14
CA TYR A 580 22.06 -6.26 26.57
C TYR A 580 22.14 -6.11 25.06
N LEU A 581 23.35 -5.87 24.54
CA LEU A 581 23.57 -5.60 23.12
C LEU A 581 24.05 -6.87 22.40
N PRO A 582 23.36 -7.33 21.36
CA PRO A 582 23.88 -8.34 20.44
C PRO A 582 25.13 -7.87 19.68
N ASN A 583 25.82 -8.78 19.00
CA ASN A 583 26.86 -8.42 18.02
C ASN A 583 26.27 -7.51 16.94
N GLY A 584 26.88 -6.35 16.69
CA GLY A 584 26.39 -5.38 15.72
C GLY A 584 26.98 -3.98 15.87
N THR A 585 26.60 -3.09 14.95
CA THR A 585 26.92 -1.67 15.02
C THR A 585 25.67 -0.89 15.46
N TYR A 586 25.85 -0.02 16.44
CA TYR A 586 24.79 0.75 17.07
C TYR A 586 25.13 2.24 17.00
N PHE A 587 24.12 3.05 16.73
CA PHE A 587 24.20 4.50 16.86
C PHE A 587 23.68 4.87 18.24
N LEU A 588 24.49 5.59 19.02
CA LEU A 588 24.10 6.11 20.32
C LEU A 588 24.01 7.63 20.27
N SER A 589 22.93 8.17 20.83
CA SER A 589 22.80 9.59 21.12
C SER A 589 22.28 9.81 22.55
N GLY A 590 22.80 10.81 23.26
CA GLY A 590 22.33 11.19 24.60
C GLY A 590 21.62 12.54 24.54
N PHE A 591 20.51 12.69 25.26
CA PHE A 591 19.77 13.95 25.35
C PHE A 591 19.19 14.15 26.75
N SER A 592 18.83 15.39 27.10
CA SER A 592 18.22 15.72 28.40
C SER A 592 17.04 16.66 28.22
N LEU A 593 16.01 16.48 29.05
CA LEU A 593 14.84 17.34 29.03
C LEU A 593 15.04 18.52 29.99
N VAL A 594 15.07 19.73 29.43
CA VAL A 594 15.19 20.97 30.20
C VAL A 594 13.82 21.55 30.59
N SER A 595 12.73 21.02 30.01
CA SER A 595 11.33 21.36 30.29
C SER A 595 10.39 20.22 29.82
N PRO A 596 9.27 19.94 30.50
CA PRO A 596 8.28 18.95 30.09
C PRO A 596 7.48 19.32 28.82
N GLN A 597 7.68 20.51 28.25
CA GLN A 597 7.13 20.89 26.94
C GLN A 597 8.26 21.21 25.97
N VAL A 598 8.60 20.27 25.08
CA VAL A 598 9.33 20.57 23.85
C VAL A 598 8.74 19.75 22.71
N GLU A 599 8.02 20.45 21.83
CA GLU A 599 7.75 20.05 20.46
C GLU A 599 9.04 20.28 19.66
N PHE A 600 9.63 19.22 19.10
CA PHE A 600 10.91 19.31 18.42
C PHE A 600 10.71 19.86 17.00
N VAL A 601 10.82 21.18 16.82
CA VAL A 601 10.94 21.79 15.49
C VAL A 601 12.40 21.62 15.05
N PRO A 602 12.69 20.96 13.91
CA PRO A 602 14.06 20.85 13.40
C PRO A 602 14.49 22.21 12.84
N SER A 603 14.97 23.07 13.72
CA SER A 603 15.76 24.23 13.31
C SER A 603 16.90 24.43 14.28
N THR A 604 17.99 24.94 13.72
CA THR A 604 19.29 25.31 14.30
C THR A 604 19.24 26.34 15.44
N TYR A 605 18.15 26.39 16.21
CA TYR A 605 17.82 27.43 17.20
C TYR A 605 17.81 26.95 18.66
N MET A 606 18.45 25.82 18.98
CA MET A 606 19.03 25.65 20.31
C MET A 606 20.28 26.53 20.36
N GLY A 607 20.11 27.80 20.72
CA GLY A 607 21.23 28.69 20.98
C GLY A 607 22.23 27.98 21.89
N LYS A 608 23.51 27.96 21.50
CA LYS A 608 24.63 27.36 22.23
C LYS A 608 24.46 27.51 23.75
N LEU A 609 23.95 26.47 24.41
CA LEU A 609 24.04 26.35 25.84
C LEU A 609 25.36 25.66 26.11
N LEU A 610 26.41 26.47 26.34
CA LEU A 610 27.71 25.98 26.75
C LEU A 610 27.59 25.39 28.17
N LEU A 611 27.36 24.07 28.24
CA LEU A 611 27.62 23.25 29.42
C LEU A 611 28.83 22.37 29.11
N THR A 612 29.98 22.71 29.68
CA THR A 612 31.28 22.18 29.26
C THR A 612 31.61 20.79 29.78
N ASP A 613 30.83 20.22 30.72
CA ASP A 613 31.34 19.14 31.59
C ASP A 613 30.44 17.89 31.76
N GLY A 614 29.38 17.72 30.94
CA GLY A 614 28.50 16.53 30.97
C GLY A 614 28.98 15.37 30.09
N PHE A 615 29.09 14.15 30.62
CA PHE A 615 29.46 12.94 29.86
C PHE A 615 28.75 11.68 30.37
N PHE A 616 28.44 10.74 29.47
CA PHE A 616 27.94 9.41 29.82
C PHE A 616 29.09 8.40 29.98
N GLN A 617 29.03 7.51 30.98
CA GLN A 617 30.07 6.52 31.25
C GLN A 617 29.53 5.08 31.31
N ALA A 618 29.96 4.23 30.40
CA ALA A 618 29.64 2.80 30.43
C ALA A 618 30.70 1.99 31.21
N LEU A 619 30.33 1.05 32.10
CA LEU A 619 31.28 0.20 32.85
C LEU A 619 30.98 -1.30 32.71
N GLY A 620 31.78 -2.05 31.94
CA GLY A 620 31.65 -3.51 31.83
C GLY A 620 32.87 -4.19 31.19
N PRO A 621 32.99 -5.54 31.29
CA PRO A 621 34.12 -6.28 30.76
C PRO A 621 34.05 -6.32 29.23
N VAL A 622 34.82 -5.42 28.62
CA VAL A 622 35.16 -5.28 27.19
C VAL A 622 34.16 -4.48 26.33
N MET A 623 33.94 -3.21 26.68
CA MET A 623 34.21 -2.03 25.83
C MET A 623 33.75 -0.75 26.55
N ASN A 624 34.65 0.22 26.71
CA ASN A 624 34.34 1.52 27.31
C ASN A 624 33.98 2.52 26.20
N ILE A 625 32.84 3.20 26.33
CA ILE A 625 32.40 4.24 25.38
C ILE A 625 32.02 5.48 26.18
N THR A 626 32.51 6.64 25.74
CA THR A 626 32.24 7.95 26.34
C THR A 626 31.40 8.76 25.36
N LEU A 627 30.21 9.21 25.77
CA LEU A 627 29.34 10.09 24.95
C LEU A 627 29.30 11.49 25.58
N LYS A 628 29.58 12.55 24.81
CA LYS A 628 29.28 13.94 25.21
C LYS A 628 27.89 14.34 24.69
N TYR A 629 27.24 15.29 25.35
CA TYR A 629 25.85 15.74 25.09
C TYR A 629 25.55 16.22 23.65
N GLU A 630 26.59 16.45 22.83
CA GLU A 630 26.47 16.88 21.44
C GLU A 630 27.07 15.87 20.43
N GLU A 631 27.53 14.70 20.89
CA GLU A 631 28.30 13.77 20.06
C GLU A 631 27.48 12.52 19.70
N TYR A 632 27.30 12.31 18.40
CA TYR A 632 26.87 11.02 17.84
C TYR A 632 28.05 10.06 17.84
N VAL A 633 27.88 8.87 18.43
CA VAL A 633 28.94 7.86 18.45
C VAL A 633 28.45 6.56 17.84
N ASN A 634 29.29 5.97 16.99
CA ASN A 634 29.10 4.63 16.45
C ASN A 634 29.80 3.64 17.38
N LEU A 635 29.04 2.74 17.98
CA LEU A 635 29.56 1.60 18.73
C LEU A 635 29.51 0.36 17.86
N THR A 636 30.60 -0.40 17.75
CA THR A 636 30.57 -1.76 17.19
C THR A 636 30.87 -2.78 18.29
N VAL A 637 29.92 -3.67 18.55
CA VAL A 637 30.03 -4.80 19.48
C VAL A 637 30.41 -6.05 18.69
N THR A 638 31.55 -6.66 19.03
CA THR A 638 32.02 -7.91 18.40
C THR A 638 32.52 -8.89 19.44
N GLU A 639 31.84 -10.03 19.57
CA GLU A 639 32.25 -11.17 20.37
C GLU A 639 32.68 -12.34 19.46
N PRO A 640 33.92 -12.83 19.56
CA PRO A 640 34.37 -14.02 18.85
C PRO A 640 33.56 -15.27 19.26
N GLY A 641 32.88 -15.90 18.31
CA GLY A 641 32.10 -17.13 18.54
C GLY A 641 30.58 -16.94 18.65
N SER A 642 30.11 -15.70 18.77
CA SER A 642 28.69 -15.35 18.61
C SER A 642 28.37 -15.12 17.12
N PRO A 643 27.20 -15.54 16.58
CA PRO A 643 26.87 -15.36 15.18
C PRO A 643 26.99 -13.89 14.76
N VAL A 644 27.79 -13.60 13.73
CA VAL A 644 27.89 -12.24 13.15
C VAL A 644 26.76 -12.09 12.14
N ARG A 645 25.82 -11.16 12.38
CA ARG A 645 24.87 -10.75 11.34
C ARG A 645 25.50 -9.63 10.52
N HIS A 646 25.45 -9.75 9.20
CA HIS A 646 25.74 -8.63 8.31
C HIS A 646 24.64 -7.59 8.50
N SER A 647 25.01 -6.40 8.95
CA SER A 647 24.11 -5.26 9.05
C SER A 647 23.60 -4.86 7.67
N VAL A 648 22.28 -4.79 7.51
CA VAL A 648 21.65 -4.00 6.44
C VAL A 648 21.81 -2.54 6.87
N GLY A 649 22.64 -1.78 6.15
CA GLY A 649 23.01 -0.42 6.52
C GLY A 649 21.81 0.52 6.47
N LEU A 650 21.50 1.15 7.60
CA LEU A 650 20.76 2.41 7.63
C LEU A 650 21.71 3.51 7.10
N PHE A 651 21.50 3.92 5.85
CA PHE A 651 22.22 5.05 5.26
C PHE A 651 21.69 6.37 5.84
N ARG A 652 22.54 7.11 6.55
CA ARG A 652 22.33 8.56 6.77
C ARG A 652 22.92 9.31 5.58
N SER A 653 22.14 10.20 4.98
CA SER A 653 22.67 11.14 4.00
C SER A 653 23.61 12.12 4.70
N SER A 654 24.83 12.20 4.21
CA SER A 654 25.69 13.36 4.47
C SER A 654 25.22 14.47 3.53
N ARG A 655 24.56 15.51 4.04
CA ARG A 655 24.42 16.77 3.30
C ARG A 655 25.81 17.35 3.04
N ARG A 656 26.11 17.68 1.79
CA ARG A 656 26.96 18.82 1.46
C ARG A 656 26.08 20.05 1.32
#